data_AF-A0A416ZS62-F1
#
_entry.id   AF-A0A416ZS62-F1
#
_cell.length_a   1.000
_cell.length_b   1.000
_cell.length_c   1.000
_cell.angle_alpha   90.00
_cell.angle_beta   90.00
_cell.angle_gamma   90.00
#
_symmetry.space_group_name_H-M   'P 1'
#
loop_
_entity.id
_entity.type
_entity.pdbx_description
1 polymer ?
#
loop_
_entity_poly.entity_id
_entity_poly.type
_entity_poly.pdbx_seq_one_letter_code
_entity_poly.pdbx_strand_id
1 'polypeptide(L)'
;MLKTQEDKWLKYQEECYFLIGDFDEKGLPSWVKIPALHKEYQQELFNMAEGVQEVINVRERDKEPQISRIICQNNIFPTINFKYRDRSNIISTVNSSVDTYNKAIDFVKWLWGNYRKEIDWNPPGRTEGTRFKYNFPNARDKSTQDGEKLFWGLQYNNFLAEKLFDNSFGQFPQIEVFNISVEESAAFQEFISKFGVRKYPVIEVQNVYPLDSYSNEYENEIKLHGDIGCSTTVTCRYRLPYIKNLVDLLRKLSTREIVEWIIKDSELYVCLSSPFYFQNAKISYYGSRQQVERYYWDKIKNYILEVFNEVRWIEIDGKRYSPRQILQNFRSRNNQRFVGIVPVIGIEMLEKIAEELHVDIGVVQEIFNKFSFGDKITDLSSEDFYGLMLRLPELDFSRSAELSKAIYRIIEQPAFSRKFENSDSKNRFFVEGKILVKYKGQLQYVLAKNAYLPSSKIISKKNVPIVEKGQRTNNRNFVTLFGCQEYTKEYTVDPGSVSISDANSSFQQYYQDFKKYARAYAENNDNIEKYGKNLNINLVNRITILEVGNRITIDEEYMCIRDTMTNWYITVFDKEFDVNTVSEIIENIYTNIANTPGFEASKLGELFRTKDNSNREFLIRKDFGSLSVIEDAFYQNEIRNNFIKVLKIIAPTYEIDKILIDFENFFSIKNGACIISLFREIGTDVEEFRNKGFVYNLDLLPYYCEVLKNFLQTEKRRFKDYLFTRAKSDDKLQKDFVSTVYRFEQFSITKYINSVMFSVEDKVVETFGEWKTSEDVFSADDEYVKNYEKMNPQKLYEDEISNDVNAQQMIYFGKEKAFNEWLDLHKRLEERNNMPENPYSRYIGVIPKVNEVSYHQGASTTGGANTGNRNNKSTGTYTQSHDEKRNRNKKILGNKGELLVYNLLCKRVGKEKVFPRSEAFIELGIIKPGQAVSGGYDISYYGEDGIEYFVEVKTGDGKSFIISPGELQYAKDNAEKYKLIIVYDVDAEEPKCMELPMRFWEDSKFRKREIVERIEFEF
;
A
#
# COMPACT_ATOMS: atom_id res chain seq x y z
N MET A 1 -64.95 75.07 -33.45
CA MET A 1 -65.61 73.85 -32.91
C MET A 1 -64.77 72.65 -33.31
N LEU A 2 -64.61 71.66 -32.43
CA LEU A 2 -63.69 70.54 -32.61
C LEU A 2 -64.48 69.22 -32.64
N LYS A 3 -64.07 68.26 -33.48
CA LYS A 3 -64.65 66.92 -33.50
C LYS A 3 -63.65 65.83 -33.11
N THR A 4 -64.17 64.78 -32.50
CA THR A 4 -63.45 63.52 -32.29
C THR A 4 -63.23 62.76 -33.61
N GLN A 5 -62.39 61.74 -33.60
CA GLN A 5 -62.21 60.78 -34.71
C GLN A 5 -63.49 60.03 -35.09
N GLU A 6 -64.49 59.95 -34.19
CA GLU A 6 -65.83 59.39 -34.47
C GLU A 6 -66.83 60.43 -35.00
N ASP A 7 -66.34 61.58 -35.52
CA ASP A 7 -67.16 62.67 -36.06
C ASP A 7 -68.13 63.38 -35.08
N LYS A 8 -68.02 63.09 -33.78
CA LYS A 8 -68.79 63.74 -32.72
C LYS A 8 -68.20 65.10 -32.34
N TRP A 9 -69.06 66.10 -32.18
CA TRP A 9 -68.69 67.42 -31.67
C TRP A 9 -68.35 67.38 -30.18
N LEU A 10 -67.20 67.96 -29.81
CA LEU A 10 -66.77 68.08 -28.42
C LEU A 10 -67.58 69.14 -27.67
N LYS A 11 -67.99 68.82 -26.44
CA LYS A 11 -68.69 69.72 -25.51
C LYS A 11 -67.72 70.41 -24.56
N TYR A 12 -68.18 71.47 -23.90
CA TYR A 12 -67.40 72.20 -22.89
C TYR A 12 -66.87 71.25 -21.79
N GLN A 13 -65.57 71.32 -21.54
CA GLN A 13 -64.82 70.47 -20.59
C GLN A 13 -64.87 68.96 -20.86
N GLU A 14 -65.32 68.52 -22.04
CA GLU A 14 -65.25 67.10 -22.40
C GLU A 14 -63.79 66.64 -22.50
N GLU A 15 -63.52 65.41 -22.04
CA GLU A 15 -62.18 64.82 -22.17
C GLU A 15 -61.92 64.44 -23.62
N CYS A 16 -60.80 64.94 -24.16
CA CYS A 16 -60.37 64.63 -25.51
C CYS A 16 -58.87 64.32 -25.53
N TYR A 17 -58.47 63.32 -26.32
CA TYR A 17 -57.09 62.85 -26.36
C TYR A 17 -56.39 63.28 -27.65
N PHE A 18 -55.18 63.81 -27.51
CA PHE A 18 -54.22 63.86 -28.61
C PHE A 18 -53.55 62.49 -28.77
N LEU A 19 -53.58 61.92 -29.96
CA LEU A 19 -52.84 60.70 -30.28
C LEU A 19 -51.54 61.08 -30.97
N ILE A 20 -50.40 60.73 -30.35
CA ILE A 20 -49.06 61.14 -30.78
C ILE A 20 -48.27 59.93 -31.27
N GLY A 21 -48.09 59.83 -32.59
CA GLY A 21 -47.41 58.72 -33.27
C GLY A 21 -48.24 58.20 -34.45
N ASP A 22 -47.85 57.05 -35.01
CA ASP A 22 -48.48 56.45 -36.20
C ASP A 22 -49.83 55.76 -35.92
N PHE A 23 -50.61 56.23 -34.95
CA PHE A 23 -51.85 55.57 -34.53
C PHE A 23 -52.96 55.64 -35.59
N ASP A 24 -52.91 56.66 -36.44
CA ASP A 24 -53.82 56.81 -37.57
C ASP A 24 -53.47 55.83 -38.72
N GLU A 25 -52.22 55.35 -38.81
CA GLU A 25 -51.76 54.40 -39.85
C GLU A 25 -51.78 52.95 -39.35
N LYS A 26 -51.37 52.71 -38.10
CA LYS A 26 -51.28 51.36 -37.50
C LYS A 26 -52.59 50.92 -36.83
N GLY A 27 -53.49 51.85 -36.53
CA GLY A 27 -54.82 51.61 -35.96
C GLY A 27 -54.81 51.15 -34.50
N LEU A 28 -55.81 51.60 -33.73
CA LEU A 28 -56.19 50.97 -32.46
C LEU A 28 -57.19 49.82 -32.74
N PRO A 29 -57.23 48.77 -31.90
CA PRO A 29 -58.26 47.76 -32.03
C PRO A 29 -59.66 48.39 -31.98
N SER A 30 -60.59 47.94 -32.84
CA SER A 30 -61.91 48.59 -33.02
C SER A 30 -62.79 48.64 -31.77
N TRP A 31 -62.52 47.78 -30.79
CA TRP A 31 -63.19 47.75 -29.50
C TRP A 31 -62.60 48.71 -28.47
N VAL A 32 -61.47 49.36 -28.76
CA VAL A 32 -60.89 50.43 -27.94
C VAL A 32 -61.52 51.75 -28.35
N LYS A 33 -62.28 52.35 -27.43
CA LYS A 33 -62.88 53.68 -27.65
C LYS A 33 -62.11 54.72 -26.86
N ILE A 34 -61.33 55.53 -27.56
CA ILE A 34 -60.69 56.72 -27.01
C ILE A 34 -61.32 57.92 -27.69
N PRO A 35 -61.86 58.91 -26.96
CA PRO A 35 -62.36 60.15 -27.55
C PRO A 35 -61.18 60.99 -28.03
N ALA A 36 -60.53 60.55 -29.11
CA ALA A 36 -59.37 61.19 -29.71
C ALA A 36 -59.81 62.30 -30.66
N LEU A 37 -59.04 63.37 -30.72
CA LEU A 37 -59.31 64.48 -31.63
C LEU A 37 -59.05 64.07 -33.09
N HIS A 38 -59.86 64.55 -34.04
CA HIS A 38 -59.58 64.33 -35.46
C HIS A 38 -58.21 64.92 -35.83
N LYS A 39 -57.43 64.21 -36.67
CA LYS A 39 -56.04 64.56 -37.00
C LYS A 39 -55.89 65.99 -37.52
N GLU A 40 -56.82 66.43 -38.37
CA GLU A 40 -56.82 67.78 -38.93
C GLU A 40 -56.98 68.86 -37.84
N TYR A 41 -57.96 68.68 -36.94
CA TYR A 41 -58.15 69.59 -35.81
C TYR A 41 -56.97 69.55 -34.83
N GLN A 42 -56.36 68.37 -34.64
CA GLN A 42 -55.16 68.23 -33.81
C GLN A 42 -53.99 69.02 -34.38
N GLN A 43 -53.72 68.91 -35.68
CA GLN A 43 -52.63 69.63 -36.33
C GLN A 43 -52.87 71.14 -36.33
N GLU A 44 -54.11 71.56 -36.56
CA GLU A 44 -54.47 72.98 -36.50
C GLU A 44 -54.28 73.55 -35.09
N LEU A 45 -54.71 72.83 -34.05
CA LEU A 45 -54.48 73.23 -32.65
C LEU A 45 -53.00 73.29 -32.30
N PHE A 46 -52.18 72.35 -32.78
CA PHE A 46 -50.74 72.39 -32.57
C PHE A 46 -50.12 73.63 -33.22
N ASN A 47 -50.46 73.91 -34.48
CA ASN A 47 -49.98 75.09 -35.19
C ASN A 47 -50.42 76.39 -34.50
N MET A 48 -51.65 76.45 -33.99
CA MET A 48 -52.13 77.61 -33.21
C MET A 48 -51.40 77.77 -31.89
N ALA A 49 -51.15 76.67 -31.17
CA ALA A 49 -50.47 76.68 -29.87
C ALA A 49 -49.01 77.16 -29.98
N GLU A 50 -48.32 76.89 -31.09
CA GLU A 50 -46.95 77.37 -31.35
C GLU A 50 -46.83 78.91 -31.26
N GLY A 51 -47.90 79.65 -31.57
CA GLY A 51 -47.93 81.11 -31.48
C GLY A 51 -48.35 81.68 -30.12
N VAL A 52 -48.65 80.83 -29.12
CA VAL A 52 -49.13 81.26 -27.80
C VAL A 52 -47.94 81.57 -26.89
N GLN A 53 -47.92 82.77 -26.29
CA GLN A 53 -46.80 83.23 -25.44
C GLN A 53 -46.50 82.27 -24.27
N GLU A 54 -47.53 81.68 -23.67
CA GLU A 54 -47.38 80.71 -22.58
C GLU A 54 -46.65 79.43 -23.02
N VAL A 55 -46.87 78.98 -24.26
CA VAL A 55 -46.17 77.83 -24.85
C VAL A 55 -44.69 78.16 -25.10
N ILE A 56 -44.39 79.35 -25.62
CA ILE A 56 -43.01 79.84 -25.83
C ILE A 56 -42.27 79.87 -24.48
N ASN A 57 -42.90 80.44 -23.45
CA ASN A 57 -42.31 80.52 -22.11
C ASN A 57 -42.04 79.13 -21.51
N VAL A 58 -42.94 78.16 -21.68
CA VAL A 58 -42.76 76.77 -21.21
C VAL A 58 -41.62 76.08 -21.96
N ARG A 59 -41.48 76.28 -23.27
CA ARG A 59 -40.37 75.71 -24.04
C ARG A 59 -39.02 76.25 -23.61
N GLU A 60 -38.93 77.55 -23.35
CA GLU A 60 -37.70 78.17 -22.86
C GLU A 60 -37.35 77.73 -21.43
N ARG A 61 -38.35 77.61 -20.54
CA ARG A 61 -38.16 77.25 -19.13
C ARG A 61 -37.94 75.75 -18.90
N ASP A 62 -38.83 74.91 -19.43
CA ASP A 62 -38.95 73.49 -19.08
C ASP A 62 -38.28 72.58 -20.11
N LYS A 63 -37.84 73.12 -21.26
CA LYS A 63 -37.24 72.39 -22.37
C LYS A 63 -38.08 71.22 -22.90
N GLU A 64 -39.41 71.23 -22.71
CA GLU A 64 -40.31 70.20 -23.24
C GLU A 64 -40.53 70.42 -24.75
N PRO A 65 -40.06 69.51 -25.64
CA PRO A 65 -40.20 69.70 -27.08
C PRO A 65 -41.62 69.38 -27.60
N GLN A 66 -42.40 68.56 -26.90
CA GLN A 66 -43.68 68.05 -27.41
C GLN A 66 -44.83 69.04 -27.15
N ILE A 67 -45.34 69.66 -28.23
CA ILE A 67 -46.44 70.64 -28.17
C ILE A 67 -47.70 70.08 -27.48
N SER A 68 -48.02 68.81 -27.72
CA SER A 68 -49.17 68.12 -27.11
C SER A 68 -49.06 68.03 -25.59
N ARG A 69 -47.86 67.79 -25.05
CA ARG A 69 -47.61 67.75 -23.60
C ARG A 69 -47.76 69.14 -22.98
N ILE A 70 -47.23 70.16 -23.64
CA ILE A 70 -47.35 71.55 -23.18
C ILE A 70 -48.83 71.95 -23.11
N ILE A 71 -49.62 71.67 -24.16
CA ILE A 71 -51.06 71.96 -24.20
C ILE A 71 -51.79 71.28 -23.04
N CYS A 72 -51.53 69.99 -22.78
CA CYS A 72 -52.21 69.22 -21.75
C CYS A 72 -51.79 69.63 -20.33
N GLN A 73 -50.49 69.81 -20.07
CA GLN A 73 -49.95 70.06 -18.73
C GLN A 73 -50.20 71.49 -18.25
N ASN A 74 -50.21 72.45 -19.17
CA ASN A 74 -50.40 73.87 -18.85
C ASN A 74 -51.82 74.35 -19.17
N ASN A 75 -52.72 73.45 -19.60
CA ASN A 75 -54.13 73.74 -19.88
C ASN A 75 -54.32 74.94 -20.84
N ILE A 76 -53.51 75.00 -21.91
CA ILE A 76 -53.44 76.12 -22.86
C ILE A 76 -54.81 76.44 -23.49
N PHE A 77 -55.65 75.42 -23.67
CA PHE A 77 -57.01 75.55 -24.20
C PHE A 77 -58.05 75.05 -23.18
N PRO A 78 -58.45 75.86 -22.19
CA PRO A 78 -59.25 75.41 -21.04
C PRO A 78 -60.70 75.05 -21.36
N THR A 79 -61.14 75.27 -22.61
CA THR A 79 -62.52 74.98 -23.05
C THR A 79 -62.77 73.48 -23.18
N ILE A 80 -61.72 72.70 -23.44
CA ILE A 80 -61.74 71.23 -23.58
C ILE A 80 -60.65 70.65 -22.67
N ASN A 81 -60.92 69.53 -22.01
CA ASN A 81 -59.93 68.88 -21.16
C ASN A 81 -59.03 67.98 -22.02
N PHE A 82 -57.95 68.55 -22.55
CA PHE A 82 -57.01 67.81 -23.37
C PHE A 82 -56.08 66.91 -22.56
N LYS A 83 -56.02 65.65 -22.98
CA LYS A 83 -55.05 64.64 -22.53
C LYS A 83 -54.22 64.24 -23.75
N TYR A 84 -53.09 63.55 -23.53
CA TYR A 84 -52.34 62.96 -24.63
C TYR A 84 -52.10 61.48 -24.39
N ARG A 85 -52.06 60.72 -25.48
CA ARG A 85 -51.54 59.35 -25.54
C ARG A 85 -50.45 59.26 -26.58
N ASP A 86 -49.31 58.73 -26.17
CA ASP A 86 -48.18 58.40 -27.03
C ASP A 86 -47.96 56.88 -27.03
N ARG A 87 -46.97 56.44 -27.79
CA ARG A 87 -46.60 55.03 -27.91
C ARG A 87 -46.25 54.34 -26.58
N SER A 88 -45.87 55.11 -25.57
CA SER A 88 -45.46 54.60 -24.26
C SER A 88 -46.62 54.41 -23.31
N ASN A 89 -47.63 55.29 -23.33
CA ASN A 89 -48.76 55.24 -22.38
C ASN A 89 -50.07 54.68 -22.97
N ILE A 90 -50.18 54.54 -24.30
CA ILE A 90 -51.38 54.00 -24.97
C ILE A 90 -51.70 52.56 -24.58
N ILE A 91 -50.68 51.73 -24.33
CA ILE A 91 -50.82 50.31 -23.97
C ILE A 91 -51.69 50.15 -22.72
N SER A 92 -51.54 51.07 -21.74
CA SER A 92 -52.35 51.06 -20.53
C SER A 92 -53.85 51.20 -20.79
N THR A 93 -54.20 52.04 -21.77
CA THR A 93 -55.58 52.35 -22.14
C THR A 93 -56.21 51.23 -22.98
N VAL A 94 -55.42 50.62 -23.87
CA VAL A 94 -55.87 49.44 -24.62
C VAL A 94 -56.10 48.27 -23.65
N ASN A 95 -55.13 48.00 -22.77
CA ASN A 95 -55.20 46.90 -21.80
C ASN A 95 -56.36 47.01 -20.81
N SER A 96 -56.72 48.23 -20.37
CA SER A 96 -57.89 48.45 -19.50
C SER A 96 -59.23 48.18 -20.17
N SER A 97 -59.26 48.15 -21.51
CA SER A 97 -60.45 47.84 -22.30
C SER A 97 -60.59 46.34 -22.63
N VAL A 98 -59.63 45.52 -22.20
CA VAL A 98 -59.63 44.06 -22.40
C VAL A 98 -60.43 43.38 -21.29
N ASP A 99 -61.66 42.97 -21.62
CA ASP A 99 -62.62 42.33 -20.69
C ASP A 99 -63.01 40.90 -21.09
N THR A 100 -62.59 40.43 -22.27
CA THR A 100 -62.97 39.14 -22.85
C THR A 100 -61.78 38.45 -23.50
N TYR A 101 -61.85 37.12 -23.62
CA TYR A 101 -60.80 36.30 -24.23
C TYR A 101 -60.46 36.72 -25.66
N ASN A 102 -61.47 37.02 -26.50
CA ASN A 102 -61.24 37.45 -27.88
C ASN A 102 -60.55 38.82 -27.95
N LYS A 103 -60.96 39.79 -27.11
CA LYS A 103 -60.25 41.08 -27.02
C LYS A 103 -58.81 40.91 -26.53
N ALA A 104 -58.55 39.93 -25.64
CA ALA A 104 -57.20 39.64 -25.19
C ALA A 104 -56.32 39.04 -26.29
N ILE A 105 -56.88 38.18 -27.17
CA ILE A 105 -56.17 37.71 -28.37
C ILE A 105 -55.84 38.88 -29.29
N ASP A 106 -56.82 39.73 -29.59
CA ASP A 106 -56.63 40.90 -30.45
C ASP A 106 -55.60 41.86 -29.85
N PHE A 107 -55.59 42.01 -28.52
CA PHE A 107 -54.61 42.83 -27.82
C PHE A 107 -53.19 42.30 -28.00
N VAL A 108 -52.97 40.99 -27.87
CA VAL A 108 -51.67 40.37 -28.13
C VAL A 108 -51.25 40.52 -29.59
N LYS A 109 -52.18 40.32 -30.55
CA LYS A 109 -51.91 40.57 -31.99
C LYS A 109 -51.50 42.01 -32.24
N TRP A 110 -52.19 42.96 -31.62
CA TRP A 110 -51.90 44.38 -31.73
C TRP A 110 -50.55 44.72 -31.11
N LEU A 111 -50.21 44.19 -29.93
CA LEU A 111 -48.89 44.36 -29.31
C LEU A 111 -47.77 43.83 -30.22
N TRP A 112 -47.91 42.61 -30.74
CA TRP A 112 -46.94 42.01 -31.65
C TRP A 112 -46.79 42.82 -32.94
N GLY A 113 -47.89 43.24 -33.56
CA GLY A 113 -47.87 44.04 -34.79
C GLY A 113 -47.18 45.39 -34.64
N ASN A 114 -47.34 46.03 -33.47
CA ASN A 114 -46.86 47.39 -33.23
C ASN A 114 -45.47 47.48 -32.59
N TYR A 115 -45.04 46.48 -31.82
CA TYR A 115 -43.83 46.62 -30.97
C TYR A 115 -42.75 45.58 -31.24
N ARG A 116 -43.00 44.52 -32.01
CA ARG A 116 -42.01 43.42 -32.20
C ARG A 116 -40.69 43.81 -32.84
N LYS A 117 -40.69 44.86 -33.67
CA LYS A 117 -39.49 45.30 -34.43
C LYS A 117 -38.56 46.19 -33.60
N GLU A 118 -38.93 46.52 -32.37
CA GLU A 118 -38.15 47.41 -31.51
C GLU A 118 -37.24 46.61 -30.59
N ILE A 119 -35.93 46.66 -30.87
CA ILE A 119 -34.91 45.83 -30.22
C ILE A 119 -34.80 46.17 -28.71
N ASP A 120 -34.73 47.46 -28.36
CA ASP A 120 -34.53 47.93 -26.98
C ASP A 120 -35.82 48.31 -26.24
N TRP A 121 -36.97 47.89 -26.75
CA TRP A 121 -38.26 48.23 -26.14
C TRP A 121 -38.65 47.26 -25.02
N ASN A 122 -39.11 47.83 -23.89
CA ASN A 122 -39.66 47.11 -22.75
C ASN A 122 -41.11 47.54 -22.47
N PRO A 123 -41.98 46.62 -22.03
CA PRO A 123 -43.35 46.95 -21.70
C PRO A 123 -43.45 47.96 -20.54
N PRO A 124 -44.38 48.93 -20.60
CA PRO A 124 -44.59 49.90 -19.52
C PRO A 124 -45.00 49.23 -18.19
N GLY A 125 -44.55 49.79 -17.07
CA GLY A 125 -44.86 49.23 -15.74
C GLY A 125 -44.12 47.92 -15.44
N ARG A 126 -42.99 47.68 -16.11
CA ARG A 126 -42.02 46.62 -15.81
C ARG A 126 -40.74 47.14 -15.14
N THR A 127 -40.66 48.44 -14.83
CA THR A 127 -39.62 49.06 -14.01
C THR A 127 -39.96 49.01 -12.51
N GLU A 128 -38.94 48.95 -11.65
CA GLU A 128 -39.12 48.82 -10.19
C GLU A 128 -40.07 49.90 -9.62
N GLY A 129 -41.11 49.46 -8.89
CA GLY A 129 -42.03 50.33 -8.14
C GLY A 129 -43.48 50.42 -8.65
N THR A 130 -43.80 49.90 -9.85
CA THR A 130 -45.18 49.84 -10.36
C THR A 130 -45.53 48.45 -10.85
N ARG A 131 -46.60 47.82 -10.32
CA ARG A 131 -47.13 46.53 -10.83
C ARG A 131 -48.24 46.80 -11.84
N PHE A 132 -47.92 46.78 -13.12
CA PHE A 132 -48.90 46.91 -14.20
C PHE A 132 -49.36 45.50 -14.65
N LYS A 133 -50.66 45.20 -14.46
CA LYS A 133 -51.28 43.91 -14.84
C LYS A 133 -51.58 43.89 -16.34
N TYR A 134 -51.15 42.86 -17.06
CA TYR A 134 -51.46 42.68 -18.48
C TYR A 134 -52.57 41.65 -18.66
N ASN A 135 -53.73 42.05 -19.19
CA ASN A 135 -54.89 41.18 -19.40
C ASN A 135 -54.71 40.34 -20.67
N PHE A 136 -54.04 39.20 -20.53
CA PHE A 136 -53.72 38.27 -21.61
C PHE A 136 -54.71 37.09 -21.68
N PRO A 137 -54.84 36.41 -22.82
CA PRO A 137 -55.79 35.31 -22.96
C PRO A 137 -55.31 34.06 -22.20
N ASN A 138 -56.21 33.44 -21.43
CA ASN A 138 -56.00 32.13 -20.81
C ASN A 138 -56.71 31.04 -21.64
N ALA A 139 -55.93 30.10 -22.17
CA ALA A 139 -56.44 29.03 -23.03
C ALA A 139 -57.32 28.02 -22.29
N ARG A 140 -57.07 27.81 -20.98
CA ARG A 140 -57.75 26.81 -20.14
C ARG A 140 -59.20 27.18 -19.89
N ASP A 141 -59.43 28.40 -19.40
CA ASP A 141 -60.76 28.85 -18.95
C ASP A 141 -61.44 29.78 -19.94
N LYS A 142 -60.83 30.03 -21.11
CA LYS A 142 -61.29 30.99 -22.12
C LYS A 142 -61.64 32.36 -21.51
N SER A 143 -60.76 32.84 -20.64
CA SER A 143 -60.91 34.08 -19.87
C SER A 143 -59.68 34.98 -20.03
N THR A 144 -59.68 36.13 -19.35
CA THR A 144 -58.51 37.02 -19.27
C THR A 144 -57.77 36.78 -17.96
N GLN A 145 -56.44 36.81 -18.02
CA GLN A 145 -55.57 36.58 -16.87
C GLN A 145 -54.34 37.48 -16.94
N ASP A 146 -53.75 37.79 -15.79
CA ASP A 146 -52.48 38.51 -15.78
C ASP A 146 -51.40 37.71 -16.51
N GLY A 147 -50.59 38.35 -17.35
CA GLY A 147 -49.44 37.73 -18.02
C GLY A 147 -48.51 37.02 -17.04
N GLU A 148 -48.30 37.57 -15.83
CA GLU A 148 -47.50 36.94 -14.76
C GLU A 148 -48.07 35.62 -14.23
N LYS A 149 -49.35 35.36 -14.51
CA LYS A 149 -50.07 34.15 -14.13
C LYS A 149 -50.35 33.24 -15.33
N LEU A 150 -49.59 33.40 -16.42
CA LEU A 150 -49.65 32.53 -17.58
C LEU A 150 -48.32 31.80 -17.78
N PHE A 151 -48.40 30.60 -18.34
CA PHE A 151 -47.22 29.81 -18.70
C PHE A 151 -47.25 29.26 -20.12
N TRP A 152 -46.06 28.99 -20.66
CA TRP A 152 -45.86 28.28 -21.92
C TRP A 152 -46.10 26.78 -21.73
N GLY A 153 -47.17 26.23 -22.29
CA GLY A 153 -47.53 24.81 -22.16
C GLY A 153 -46.97 23.89 -23.24
N LEU A 154 -47.60 22.71 -23.40
CA LEU A 154 -47.21 21.67 -24.35
C LEU A 154 -47.02 22.18 -25.79
N GLN A 155 -47.91 23.08 -26.22
CA GLN A 155 -47.90 23.69 -27.57
C GLN A 155 -46.64 24.51 -27.87
N TYR A 156 -45.83 24.79 -26.85
CA TYR A 156 -44.56 25.50 -26.92
C TYR A 156 -43.37 24.60 -26.54
N ASN A 157 -43.50 23.28 -26.73
CA ASN A 157 -42.50 22.26 -26.38
C ASN A 157 -42.10 22.25 -24.90
N ASN A 158 -42.99 22.69 -24.00
CA ASN A 158 -42.78 22.66 -22.56
C ASN A 158 -43.65 21.60 -21.87
N PHE A 159 -43.20 20.35 -21.96
CA PHE A 159 -43.90 19.17 -21.43
C PHE A 159 -44.02 19.16 -19.90
N LEU A 160 -43.14 19.89 -19.18
CA LEU A 160 -43.14 19.94 -17.71
C LEU A 160 -44.08 21.00 -17.14
N ALA A 161 -44.51 21.98 -17.93
CA ALA A 161 -45.19 23.17 -17.44
C ALA A 161 -46.44 22.85 -16.59
N GLU A 162 -47.27 21.92 -17.06
CA GLU A 162 -48.49 21.52 -16.34
C GLU A 162 -48.23 20.83 -15.01
N LYS A 163 -47.02 20.26 -14.83
CA LYS A 163 -46.61 19.65 -13.56
C LYS A 163 -45.98 20.67 -12.61
N LEU A 164 -45.30 21.69 -13.16
CA LEU A 164 -44.57 22.71 -12.42
C LEU A 164 -45.45 23.86 -11.91
N PHE A 165 -46.50 24.23 -12.64
CA PHE A 165 -47.41 25.31 -12.24
C PHE A 165 -48.67 24.78 -11.55
N ASP A 166 -49.11 25.48 -10.49
CA ASP A 166 -50.36 25.18 -9.80
C ASP A 166 -51.59 25.74 -10.57
N ASN A 167 -52.79 25.46 -10.08
CA ASN A 167 -54.04 25.92 -10.71
C ASN A 167 -54.22 27.45 -10.67
N SER A 168 -53.36 28.20 -9.97
CA SER A 168 -53.40 29.67 -10.01
C SER A 168 -52.80 30.26 -11.29
N PHE A 169 -52.18 29.42 -12.14
CA PHE A 169 -51.69 29.80 -13.45
C PHE A 169 -52.54 29.20 -14.59
N GLY A 170 -52.74 30.00 -15.63
CA GLY A 170 -53.36 29.59 -16.88
C GLY A 170 -52.34 29.25 -17.96
N GLN A 171 -52.78 28.52 -18.98
CA GLN A 171 -51.96 28.20 -20.13
C GLN A 171 -52.07 29.30 -21.18
N PHE A 172 -50.95 29.76 -21.74
CA PHE A 172 -50.96 30.68 -22.86
C PHE A 172 -51.45 29.96 -24.15
N PRO A 173 -52.34 30.57 -24.97
CA PRO A 173 -52.86 29.95 -26.19
C PRO A 173 -51.77 29.64 -27.21
N GLN A 174 -52.01 28.66 -28.08
CA GLN A 174 -51.09 28.29 -29.16
C GLN A 174 -50.89 29.38 -30.22
N ILE A 175 -49.78 29.35 -30.95
CA ILE A 175 -49.33 30.41 -31.88
C ILE A 175 -50.33 30.68 -33.02
N GLU A 176 -51.07 29.67 -33.46
CA GLU A 176 -52.03 29.76 -34.56
C GLU A 176 -53.19 30.70 -34.20
N VAL A 177 -53.55 30.78 -32.92
CA VAL A 177 -54.59 31.71 -32.42
C VAL A 177 -54.20 33.16 -32.69
N PHE A 178 -52.90 33.44 -32.72
CA PHE A 178 -52.32 34.76 -32.95
C PHE A 178 -51.96 35.03 -34.42
N ASN A 179 -52.22 34.08 -35.33
CA ASN A 179 -51.80 34.13 -36.73
C ASN A 179 -50.27 34.25 -36.89
N ILE A 180 -49.51 33.58 -36.02
CA ILE A 180 -48.04 33.59 -36.04
C ILE A 180 -47.54 32.34 -36.75
N SER A 181 -46.57 32.53 -37.64
CA SER A 181 -45.92 31.44 -38.37
C SER A 181 -44.97 30.62 -37.47
N VAL A 182 -44.64 29.40 -37.87
CA VAL A 182 -43.73 28.53 -37.10
C VAL A 182 -42.33 29.16 -37.02
N GLU A 183 -41.91 29.83 -38.09
CA GLU A 183 -40.64 30.53 -38.21
C GLU A 183 -40.52 31.72 -37.25
N GLU A 184 -41.65 32.39 -36.92
CA GLU A 184 -41.70 33.52 -36.00
C GLU A 184 -41.92 33.11 -34.54
N SER A 185 -42.13 31.82 -34.26
CA SER A 185 -42.51 31.33 -32.92
C SER A 185 -41.50 31.68 -31.82
N ALA A 186 -40.19 31.57 -32.10
CA ALA A 186 -39.15 31.89 -31.12
C ALA A 186 -39.14 33.38 -30.76
N ALA A 187 -39.15 34.26 -31.76
CA ALA A 187 -39.21 35.71 -31.56
C ALA A 187 -40.51 36.13 -30.86
N PHE A 188 -41.63 35.46 -31.15
CA PHE A 188 -42.90 35.69 -30.48
C PHE A 188 -42.85 35.30 -29.01
N GLN A 189 -42.30 34.12 -28.67
CA GLN A 189 -42.13 33.70 -27.29
C GLN A 189 -41.25 34.66 -26.50
N GLU A 190 -40.13 35.10 -27.08
CA GLU A 190 -39.22 36.08 -26.46
C GLU A 190 -39.95 37.40 -26.18
N PHE A 191 -40.67 37.93 -27.17
CA PHE A 191 -41.44 39.17 -27.01
C PHE A 191 -42.52 39.06 -25.94
N ILE A 192 -43.33 37.99 -25.96
CA ILE A 192 -44.42 37.80 -25.00
C ILE A 192 -43.90 37.53 -23.58
N SER A 193 -42.72 36.90 -23.45
CA SER A 193 -42.09 36.69 -22.14
C SER A 193 -41.75 38.01 -21.44
N LYS A 194 -41.50 39.11 -22.17
CA LYS A 194 -41.34 40.46 -21.59
C LYS A 194 -42.57 40.90 -20.78
N PHE A 195 -43.75 40.38 -21.10
CA PHE A 195 -45.01 40.68 -20.41
C PHE A 195 -45.30 39.74 -19.23
N GLY A 196 -44.33 38.92 -18.83
CA GLY A 196 -44.39 38.10 -17.61
C GLY A 196 -44.89 36.68 -17.81
N VAL A 197 -45.18 36.24 -19.04
CA VAL A 197 -45.54 34.84 -19.33
C VAL A 197 -44.33 33.95 -19.08
N ARG A 198 -44.50 32.93 -18.23
CA ARG A 198 -43.36 32.17 -17.67
C ARG A 198 -43.17 30.83 -18.36
N LYS A 199 -41.91 30.41 -18.53
CA LYS A 199 -41.58 29.05 -18.95
C LYS A 199 -41.50 28.10 -17.76
N TYR A 200 -40.92 28.57 -16.64
CA TYR A 200 -40.74 27.80 -15.42
C TYR A 200 -41.08 28.66 -14.19
N PRO A 201 -41.29 28.04 -13.00
CA PRO A 201 -41.49 28.77 -11.76
C PRO A 201 -40.32 29.73 -11.47
N VAL A 202 -40.62 30.99 -11.15
CA VAL A 202 -39.59 32.02 -10.93
C VAL A 202 -39.03 31.92 -9.52
N ILE A 203 -37.74 32.23 -9.40
CA ILE A 203 -37.03 32.41 -8.14
C ILE A 203 -37.27 33.85 -7.65
N GLU A 204 -38.16 34.02 -6.67
CA GLU A 204 -38.51 35.34 -6.14
C GLU A 204 -38.04 35.49 -4.68
N VAL A 205 -37.51 36.67 -4.34
CA VAL A 205 -37.11 37.00 -2.97
C VAL A 205 -38.34 37.36 -2.16
N GLN A 206 -38.63 36.56 -1.14
CA GLN A 206 -39.78 36.79 -0.27
C GLN A 206 -39.52 36.36 1.17
N ASN A 207 -40.44 36.70 2.06
CA ASN A 207 -40.40 36.20 3.42
C ASN A 207 -40.80 34.72 3.41
N VAL A 208 -39.98 33.87 4.01
CA VAL A 208 -40.15 32.41 4.00
C VAL A 208 -40.12 31.84 5.41
N TYR A 209 -40.82 30.72 5.58
CA TYR A 209 -40.69 29.83 6.73
C TYR A 209 -39.84 28.64 6.27
N PRO A 210 -38.52 28.64 6.54
CA PRO A 210 -37.64 27.59 6.03
C PRO A 210 -37.88 26.26 6.76
N LEU A 211 -37.29 25.17 6.24
CA LEU A 211 -37.23 23.88 6.92
C LEU A 211 -36.59 24.01 8.31
N ASP A 212 -37.08 23.21 9.28
CA ASP A 212 -36.61 23.25 10.67
C ASP A 212 -35.10 23.06 10.80
N SER A 213 -34.50 22.19 9.98
CA SER A 213 -33.04 21.98 9.96
C SER A 213 -32.28 23.26 9.61
N TYR A 214 -32.76 24.00 8.61
CA TYR A 214 -32.18 25.26 8.17
C TYR A 214 -32.40 26.37 9.20
N SER A 215 -33.59 26.47 9.81
CA SER A 215 -33.84 27.48 10.85
C SER A 215 -32.99 27.22 12.10
N ASN A 216 -32.94 25.97 12.58
CA ASN A 216 -32.20 25.58 13.77
C ASN A 216 -30.70 25.86 13.63
N GLU A 217 -30.12 25.63 12.45
CA GLU A 217 -28.73 25.96 12.17
C GLU A 217 -28.44 27.45 12.43
N TYR A 218 -29.21 28.34 11.79
CA TYR A 218 -29.01 29.78 11.93
C TYR A 218 -29.35 30.30 13.32
N GLU A 219 -30.37 29.75 13.97
CA GLU A 219 -30.67 30.11 15.37
C GLU A 219 -29.51 29.75 16.30
N ASN A 220 -28.85 28.61 16.10
CA ASN A 220 -27.70 28.19 16.91
C ASN A 220 -26.45 29.04 16.61
N GLU A 221 -26.16 29.32 15.34
CA GLU A 221 -25.10 30.23 14.92
C GLU A 221 -25.28 31.63 15.53
N ILE A 222 -26.50 32.17 15.48
CA ILE A 222 -26.81 33.48 16.07
C ILE A 222 -26.75 33.44 17.60
N LYS A 223 -27.12 32.34 18.26
CA LYS A 223 -26.94 32.20 19.72
C LYS A 223 -25.46 32.17 20.13
N LEU A 224 -24.59 31.61 19.29
CA LEU A 224 -23.16 31.48 19.58
C LEU A 224 -22.37 32.76 19.25
N HIS A 225 -22.71 33.43 18.16
CA HIS A 225 -21.90 34.51 17.59
C HIS A 225 -22.66 35.83 17.41
N GLY A 226 -23.99 35.83 17.50
CA GLY A 226 -24.83 37.01 17.35
C GLY A 226 -24.99 37.82 18.64
N ASP A 227 -25.30 39.11 18.48
CA ASP A 227 -25.54 40.00 19.61
C ASP A 227 -27.01 39.92 20.06
N ILE A 228 -27.30 38.92 20.90
CA ILE A 228 -28.63 38.69 21.49
C ILE A 228 -28.79 39.31 22.89
N GLY A 229 -27.76 40.01 23.40
CA GLY A 229 -27.72 40.56 24.75
C GLY A 229 -27.93 39.49 25.82
N CYS A 230 -28.74 39.79 26.84
CA CYS A 230 -29.10 38.85 27.91
C CYS A 230 -30.27 37.90 27.55
N SER A 231 -30.60 37.76 26.26
CA SER A 231 -31.68 36.87 25.82
C SER A 231 -31.21 35.42 25.77
N THR A 232 -32.07 34.48 26.12
CA THR A 232 -31.79 33.03 26.01
C THR A 232 -32.40 32.40 24.75
N THR A 233 -33.29 33.12 24.09
CA THR A 233 -33.95 32.70 22.84
C THR A 233 -33.84 33.80 21.80
N VAL A 234 -33.81 33.39 20.54
CA VAL A 234 -33.75 34.27 19.37
C VAL A 234 -34.94 33.96 18.46
N THR A 235 -35.50 34.99 17.85
CA THR A 235 -36.47 34.85 16.77
C THR A 235 -35.84 35.33 15.48
N CYS A 236 -35.85 34.48 14.46
CA CYS A 236 -35.31 34.80 13.13
C CYS A 236 -36.43 35.02 12.10
N ARG A 237 -36.20 35.93 11.17
CA ARG A 237 -37.02 36.17 9.98
C ARG A 237 -36.16 36.02 8.74
N TYR A 238 -36.65 35.26 7.78
CA TYR A 238 -35.90 34.87 6.60
C TYR A 238 -36.52 35.53 5.37
N ARG A 239 -35.74 36.36 4.69
CA ARG A 239 -36.09 36.91 3.38
C ARG A 239 -35.13 36.36 2.34
N LEU A 240 -35.54 35.29 1.66
CA LEU A 240 -34.66 34.46 0.83
C LEU A 240 -35.22 34.31 -0.59
N PRO A 241 -34.36 34.07 -1.61
CA PRO A 241 -34.79 33.52 -2.89
C PRO A 241 -35.56 32.21 -2.70
N TYR A 242 -36.73 32.10 -3.32
CA TYR A 242 -37.67 31.01 -3.09
C TYR A 242 -38.49 30.67 -4.34
N ILE A 243 -38.71 29.36 -4.55
CA ILE A 243 -39.65 28.83 -5.54
C ILE A 243 -40.91 28.36 -4.80
N LYS A 244 -42.07 28.89 -5.19
CA LYS A 244 -43.35 28.54 -4.56
C LYS A 244 -43.65 27.04 -4.71
N ASN A 245 -44.03 26.40 -3.61
CA ASN A 245 -44.36 24.97 -3.53
C ASN A 245 -43.23 24.00 -3.95
N LEU A 246 -41.96 24.42 -3.88
CA LEU A 246 -40.82 23.61 -4.30
C LEU A 246 -40.80 22.20 -3.66
N VAL A 247 -41.08 22.10 -2.36
CA VAL A 247 -41.11 20.82 -1.63
C VAL A 247 -42.13 19.85 -2.25
N ASP A 248 -43.32 20.33 -2.59
CA ASP A 248 -44.38 19.51 -3.17
C ASP A 248 -44.05 19.13 -4.62
N LEU A 249 -43.43 20.03 -5.38
CA LEU A 249 -42.94 19.75 -6.73
C LEU A 249 -41.92 18.61 -6.72
N LEU A 250 -40.92 18.67 -5.84
CA LEU A 250 -39.90 17.63 -5.71
C LEU A 250 -40.47 16.28 -5.28
N ARG A 251 -41.53 16.27 -4.46
CA ARG A 251 -42.24 15.05 -4.05
C ARG A 251 -43.11 14.45 -5.14
N LYS A 252 -43.62 15.27 -6.07
CA LYS A 252 -44.54 14.84 -7.14
C LYS A 252 -43.80 14.39 -8.40
N LEU A 253 -42.77 15.13 -8.81
CA LEU A 253 -42.02 14.85 -10.04
C LEU A 253 -41.17 13.59 -9.88
N SER A 254 -40.89 12.91 -11.00
CA SER A 254 -39.88 11.85 -11.07
C SER A 254 -38.47 12.44 -11.08
N THR A 255 -37.47 11.62 -10.72
CA THR A 255 -36.05 12.02 -10.75
C THR A 255 -35.64 12.56 -12.12
N ARG A 256 -36.06 11.88 -13.20
CA ARG A 256 -35.83 12.30 -14.60
C ARG A 256 -36.40 13.69 -14.89
N GLU A 257 -37.65 13.95 -14.48
CA GLU A 257 -38.33 15.23 -14.73
C GLU A 257 -37.70 16.39 -13.95
N ILE A 258 -37.18 16.13 -12.75
CA ILE A 258 -36.47 17.13 -11.96
C ILE A 258 -35.14 17.49 -12.62
N VAL A 259 -34.40 16.48 -13.11
CA VAL A 259 -33.17 16.71 -13.88
C VAL A 259 -33.48 17.47 -15.17
N GLU A 260 -34.54 17.09 -15.89
CA GLU A 260 -35.00 17.79 -17.09
C GLU A 260 -35.36 19.25 -16.80
N TRP A 261 -36.03 19.53 -15.68
CA TRP A 261 -36.34 20.90 -15.25
C TRP A 261 -35.06 21.70 -15.03
N ILE A 262 -34.09 21.17 -14.26
CA ILE A 262 -32.82 21.85 -14.00
C ILE A 262 -32.04 22.12 -15.29
N ILE A 263 -32.00 21.17 -16.23
CA ILE A 263 -31.31 21.34 -17.52
C ILE A 263 -31.92 22.49 -18.32
N LYS A 264 -33.26 22.57 -18.35
CA LYS A 264 -33.95 23.51 -19.23
C LYS A 264 -34.19 24.89 -18.60
N ASP A 265 -34.02 25.03 -17.28
CA ASP A 265 -34.19 26.27 -16.51
C ASP A 265 -32.82 26.83 -16.10
N SER A 266 -32.29 27.76 -16.90
CA SER A 266 -30.98 28.35 -16.68
C SER A 266 -30.87 29.11 -15.36
N GLU A 267 -31.96 29.74 -14.89
CA GLU A 267 -31.95 30.45 -13.60
C GLU A 267 -31.82 29.48 -12.44
N LEU A 268 -32.58 28.38 -12.48
CA LEU A 268 -32.47 27.31 -11.49
C LEU A 268 -31.09 26.63 -11.54
N TYR A 269 -30.58 26.31 -12.73
CA TYR A 269 -29.24 25.72 -12.90
C TYR A 269 -28.15 26.59 -12.26
N VAL A 270 -28.17 27.90 -12.53
CA VAL A 270 -27.22 28.87 -11.96
C VAL A 270 -27.41 28.98 -10.45
N CYS A 271 -28.66 29.05 -9.97
CA CYS A 271 -28.97 29.11 -8.55
C CYS A 271 -28.36 27.91 -7.81
N LEU A 272 -28.57 26.68 -8.29
CA LEU A 272 -28.06 25.45 -7.67
C LEU A 272 -26.53 25.32 -7.75
N SER A 273 -25.86 26.13 -8.57
CA SER A 273 -24.39 26.06 -8.73
C SER A 273 -23.62 26.71 -7.59
N SER A 274 -24.28 27.51 -6.73
CA SER A 274 -23.63 28.15 -5.58
C SER A 274 -24.19 27.63 -4.26
N PRO A 275 -23.33 27.22 -3.30
CA PRO A 275 -23.76 26.79 -1.96
C PRO A 275 -24.24 27.95 -1.08
N PHE A 276 -23.90 29.20 -1.42
CA PHE A 276 -24.29 30.39 -0.67
C PHE A 276 -24.88 31.45 -1.60
N TYR A 277 -25.76 32.28 -1.06
CA TYR A 277 -26.26 33.46 -1.75
C TYR A 277 -25.23 34.60 -1.66
N PHE A 278 -24.90 35.21 -2.80
CA PHE A 278 -24.00 36.36 -2.87
C PHE A 278 -24.73 37.70 -2.66
N GLN A 279 -26.00 37.78 -3.08
CA GLN A 279 -26.87 38.93 -2.95
C GLN A 279 -28.32 38.45 -2.72
N ASN A 280 -29.21 39.35 -2.31
CA ASN A 280 -30.67 39.13 -2.29
C ASN A 280 -31.23 38.17 -1.22
N ALA A 281 -30.40 37.62 -0.34
CA ALA A 281 -30.81 36.91 0.86
C ALA A 281 -30.54 37.75 2.11
N LYS A 282 -31.48 37.78 3.07
CA LYS A 282 -31.34 38.48 4.35
C LYS A 282 -31.95 37.63 5.46
N ILE A 283 -31.22 37.48 6.55
CA ILE A 283 -31.75 36.94 7.81
C ILE A 283 -31.73 38.08 8.81
N SER A 284 -32.90 38.44 9.33
CA SER A 284 -33.01 39.36 10.46
C SER A 284 -33.37 38.60 11.73
N TYR A 285 -32.91 39.09 12.87
CA TYR A 285 -33.12 38.43 14.15
C TYR A 285 -33.26 39.44 15.29
N TYR A 286 -33.91 39.02 16.38
CA TYR A 286 -33.93 39.77 17.63
C TYR A 286 -33.97 38.80 18.81
N GLY A 287 -33.24 39.15 19.87
CA GLY A 287 -33.35 38.43 21.15
C GLY A 287 -34.70 38.70 21.81
N SER A 288 -35.21 37.75 22.58
CA SER A 288 -36.51 37.87 23.26
C SER A 288 -36.66 39.09 24.18
N ARG A 289 -35.54 39.71 24.61
CA ARG A 289 -35.52 40.91 25.47
C ARG A 289 -35.07 42.17 24.74
N GLN A 290 -34.83 42.10 23.43
CA GLN A 290 -34.38 43.24 22.61
C GLN A 290 -35.56 43.83 21.81
N GLN A 291 -35.55 45.15 21.62
CA GLN A 291 -36.56 45.87 20.83
C GLN A 291 -36.10 46.22 19.41
N VAL A 292 -34.82 46.00 19.09
CA VAL A 292 -34.22 46.38 17.81
C VAL A 292 -33.89 45.12 17.01
N GLU A 293 -34.39 45.05 15.78
CA GLU A 293 -34.09 44.00 14.82
C GLU A 293 -32.66 44.17 14.28
N ARG A 294 -31.90 43.09 14.31
CA ARG A 294 -30.52 43.00 13.82
C ARG A 294 -30.47 42.15 12.57
N TYR A 295 -29.36 42.24 11.84
CA TYR A 295 -29.14 41.49 10.61
C TYR A 295 -27.96 40.53 10.79
N TYR A 296 -28.10 39.34 10.25
CA TYR A 296 -27.00 38.40 10.10
C TYR A 296 -26.15 38.83 8.89
N TRP A 297 -24.86 39.05 9.13
CA TRP A 297 -23.93 39.61 8.13
C TRP A 297 -23.01 38.57 7.49
N ASP A 298 -23.00 37.34 8.00
CA ASP A 298 -22.19 36.26 7.42
C ASP A 298 -22.92 35.60 6.22
N LYS A 299 -22.26 34.62 5.60
CA LYS A 299 -22.75 33.90 4.42
C LYS A 299 -24.06 33.19 4.71
N ILE A 300 -25.06 33.46 3.88
CA ILE A 300 -26.37 32.79 3.94
C ILE A 300 -26.36 31.63 2.93
N LYS A 301 -26.60 30.42 3.41
CA LYS A 301 -26.69 29.18 2.62
C LYS A 301 -27.82 29.28 1.61
N ASN A 302 -27.60 28.70 0.44
CA ASN A 302 -28.61 28.62 -0.60
C ASN A 302 -29.79 27.73 -0.15
N TYR A 303 -30.90 28.36 0.21
CA TYR A 303 -32.08 27.65 0.70
C TYR A 303 -32.74 26.75 -0.35
N ILE A 304 -32.74 27.14 -1.64
CA ILE A 304 -33.28 26.29 -2.70
C ILE A 304 -32.44 25.02 -2.79
N LEU A 305 -31.11 25.13 -2.82
CA LEU A 305 -30.21 23.98 -2.81
C LEU A 305 -30.39 23.11 -1.56
N GLU A 306 -30.59 23.72 -0.39
CA GLU A 306 -30.89 22.99 0.84
C GLU A 306 -32.17 22.15 0.72
N VAL A 307 -33.25 22.71 0.16
CA VAL A 307 -34.50 21.97 -0.08
C VAL A 307 -34.26 20.78 -1.02
N PHE A 308 -33.46 20.94 -2.07
CA PHE A 308 -33.08 19.81 -2.94
C PHE A 308 -32.28 18.74 -2.21
N ASN A 309 -31.45 19.11 -1.24
CA ASN A 309 -30.62 18.18 -0.47
C ASN A 309 -31.39 17.44 0.64
N GLU A 310 -32.48 18.02 1.13
CA GLU A 310 -33.31 17.48 2.22
C GLU A 310 -34.55 16.71 1.75
N VAL A 311 -35.18 17.15 0.65
CA VAL A 311 -36.41 16.50 0.15
C VAL A 311 -36.07 15.21 -0.60
N ARG A 312 -36.88 14.16 -0.39
CA ARG A 312 -36.71 12.86 -1.04
C ARG A 312 -37.27 12.86 -2.46
N TRP A 313 -36.40 13.03 -3.46
CA TRP A 313 -36.80 13.12 -4.87
C TRP A 313 -36.02 12.19 -5.82
N ILE A 314 -34.95 11.55 -5.33
CA ILE A 314 -34.16 10.60 -6.11
C ILE A 314 -34.68 9.19 -5.86
N GLU A 315 -35.11 8.49 -6.91
CA GLU A 315 -35.66 7.15 -6.82
C GLU A 315 -34.60 6.09 -7.12
N ILE A 316 -34.37 5.18 -6.17
CA ILE A 316 -33.45 4.04 -6.27
C ILE A 316 -34.22 2.82 -5.77
N ASP A 317 -34.28 1.75 -6.58
CA ASP A 317 -34.99 0.50 -6.26
C ASP A 317 -36.44 0.71 -5.76
N GLY A 318 -37.17 1.64 -6.40
CA GLY A 318 -38.57 1.95 -6.09
C GLY A 318 -38.79 2.75 -4.80
N LYS A 319 -37.72 3.21 -4.14
CA LYS A 319 -37.78 4.07 -2.95
C LYS A 319 -37.16 5.43 -3.23
N ARG A 320 -37.75 6.48 -2.67
CA ARG A 320 -37.25 7.86 -2.80
C ARG A 320 -36.35 8.24 -1.63
N TYR A 321 -35.24 8.88 -1.96
CA TYR A 321 -34.22 9.35 -1.04
C TYR A 321 -33.87 10.81 -1.34
N SER A 322 -33.40 11.52 -0.32
CA SER A 322 -32.78 12.83 -0.53
C SER A 322 -31.28 12.63 -0.86
N PRO A 323 -30.64 13.58 -1.54
CA PRO A 323 -29.21 13.48 -1.85
C PRO A 323 -28.33 13.17 -0.63
N ARG A 324 -28.62 13.75 0.55
CA ARG A 324 -27.86 13.52 1.79
C ARG A 324 -27.97 12.09 2.33
N GLN A 325 -28.97 11.33 1.90
CA GLN A 325 -29.14 9.92 2.28
C GLN A 325 -28.43 8.95 1.32
N ILE A 326 -27.89 9.44 0.20
CA ILE A 326 -27.34 8.62 -0.88
C ILE A 326 -25.81 8.73 -0.90
N LEU A 327 -25.12 7.61 -1.08
CA LEU A 327 -23.70 7.60 -1.39
C LEU A 327 -23.45 7.75 -2.89
N GLN A 328 -22.52 8.63 -3.27
CA GLN A 328 -22.11 8.71 -4.66
C GLN A 328 -21.07 7.65 -5.02
N ASN A 329 -21.20 7.08 -6.22
CA ASN A 329 -20.25 6.11 -6.77
C ASN A 329 -19.89 6.40 -8.24
N PHE A 330 -20.32 7.55 -8.78
CA PHE A 330 -20.02 8.00 -10.14
C PHE A 330 -18.73 8.84 -10.23
N ARG A 331 -18.21 9.40 -9.12
CA ARG A 331 -16.88 10.05 -9.07
C ARG A 331 -15.75 9.10 -8.67
N SER A 332 -16.00 8.25 -7.68
CA SER A 332 -15.05 7.25 -7.19
C SER A 332 -15.79 5.95 -6.94
N ARG A 333 -15.22 4.81 -7.37
CA ARG A 333 -15.83 3.47 -7.22
C ARG A 333 -15.75 2.92 -5.78
N ASN A 334 -15.45 3.76 -4.80
CA ASN A 334 -15.19 3.34 -3.42
C ASN A 334 -16.44 2.80 -2.71
N ASN A 335 -17.62 3.26 -3.12
CA ASN A 335 -18.89 2.97 -2.48
C ASN A 335 -19.66 1.80 -3.13
N GLN A 336 -19.15 1.23 -4.23
CA GLN A 336 -19.77 0.09 -4.94
C GLN A 336 -20.09 -1.08 -4.01
N ARG A 337 -19.22 -1.34 -3.02
CA ARG A 337 -19.41 -2.43 -2.05
C ARG A 337 -20.69 -2.31 -1.21
N PHE A 338 -21.22 -1.10 -1.04
CA PHE A 338 -22.41 -0.84 -0.23
C PHE A 338 -23.73 -0.93 -1.02
N VAL A 339 -23.67 -1.17 -2.34
CA VAL A 339 -24.85 -1.34 -3.20
C VAL A 339 -25.75 -2.46 -2.68
N GLY A 340 -27.06 -2.20 -2.65
CA GLY A 340 -28.07 -3.15 -2.13
C GLY A 340 -28.21 -3.18 -0.61
N ILE A 341 -27.45 -2.36 0.14
CA ILE A 341 -27.55 -2.25 1.61
C ILE A 341 -27.95 -0.84 2.02
N VAL A 342 -27.30 0.15 1.40
CA VAL A 342 -27.64 1.59 1.46
C VAL A 342 -27.88 2.08 0.03
N PRO A 343 -28.64 3.17 -0.16
CA PRO A 343 -28.83 3.74 -1.49
C PRO A 343 -27.50 4.30 -2.01
N VAL A 344 -27.07 3.80 -3.17
CA VAL A 344 -25.84 4.21 -3.86
C VAL A 344 -26.21 4.60 -5.28
N ILE A 345 -25.75 5.76 -5.73
CA ILE A 345 -25.94 6.20 -7.11
C ILE A 345 -24.67 5.94 -7.94
N GLY A 346 -24.81 5.06 -8.93
CA GLY A 346 -23.75 4.70 -9.88
C GLY A 346 -23.83 5.47 -11.20
N ILE A 347 -22.82 5.27 -12.05
CA ILE A 347 -22.77 5.88 -13.39
C ILE A 347 -23.92 5.39 -14.29
N GLU A 348 -24.33 4.13 -14.14
CA GLU A 348 -25.40 3.47 -14.89
C GLU A 348 -26.74 4.21 -14.79
N MET A 349 -27.06 4.75 -13.60
CA MET A 349 -28.27 5.55 -13.41
C MET A 349 -28.18 6.90 -14.13
N LEU A 350 -27.00 7.52 -14.16
CA LEU A 350 -26.79 8.78 -14.86
C LEU A 350 -26.84 8.58 -16.38
N GLU A 351 -26.25 7.49 -16.90
CA GLU A 351 -26.33 7.07 -18.30
C GLU A 351 -27.79 6.91 -18.74
N LYS A 352 -28.58 6.18 -17.96
CA LYS A 352 -30.01 5.99 -18.24
C LYS A 352 -30.76 7.32 -18.31
N ILE A 353 -30.54 8.23 -17.36
CA ILE A 353 -31.18 9.56 -17.37
C ILE A 353 -30.73 10.37 -18.58
N ALA A 354 -29.45 10.31 -18.94
CA ALA A 354 -28.89 11.02 -20.10
C ALA A 354 -29.49 10.51 -21.42
N GLU A 355 -29.60 9.20 -21.59
CA GLU A 355 -30.25 8.55 -22.74
C GLU A 355 -31.72 8.95 -22.86
N GLU A 356 -32.48 8.88 -21.77
CA GLU A 356 -33.91 9.24 -21.72
C GLU A 356 -34.16 10.73 -22.00
N LEU A 357 -33.19 11.60 -21.71
CA LEU A 357 -33.28 13.05 -21.94
C LEU A 357 -32.62 13.51 -23.24
N HIS A 358 -31.95 12.61 -23.97
CA HIS A 358 -31.17 12.91 -25.17
C HIS A 358 -30.11 14.02 -24.94
N VAL A 359 -29.38 13.92 -23.84
CA VAL A 359 -28.28 14.85 -23.47
C VAL A 359 -26.99 14.09 -23.20
N ASP A 360 -25.86 14.81 -23.19
CA ASP A 360 -24.58 14.23 -22.80
C ASP A 360 -24.56 13.85 -21.31
N ILE A 361 -23.93 12.71 -20.98
CA ILE A 361 -23.81 12.22 -19.60
C ILE A 361 -23.10 13.25 -18.69
N GLY A 362 -22.15 14.01 -19.23
CA GLY A 362 -21.43 15.06 -18.51
C GLY A 362 -22.37 16.13 -17.96
N VAL A 363 -23.43 16.49 -18.70
CA VAL A 363 -24.44 17.46 -18.24
C VAL A 363 -25.20 16.92 -17.03
N VAL A 364 -25.61 15.65 -17.08
CA VAL A 364 -26.31 14.99 -15.96
C VAL A 364 -25.38 14.88 -14.76
N GLN A 365 -24.14 14.46 -14.98
CA GLN A 365 -23.12 14.36 -13.93
C GLN A 365 -22.84 15.72 -13.28
N GLU A 366 -22.74 16.79 -14.05
CA GLU A 366 -22.60 18.16 -13.53
C GLU A 366 -23.75 18.58 -12.63
N ILE A 367 -24.99 18.18 -12.95
CA ILE A 367 -26.16 18.47 -12.11
C ILE A 367 -26.07 17.69 -10.80
N PHE A 368 -25.83 16.38 -10.86
CA PHE A 368 -25.67 15.57 -9.65
C PHE A 368 -24.49 16.04 -8.80
N ASN A 369 -23.46 16.60 -9.42
CA ASN A 369 -22.32 17.18 -8.71
C ASN A 369 -22.66 18.38 -7.82
N LYS A 370 -23.81 19.05 -8.04
CA LYS A 370 -24.25 20.21 -7.24
C LYS A 370 -24.85 19.82 -5.89
N PHE A 371 -25.29 18.57 -5.73
CA PHE A 371 -25.99 18.10 -4.53
C PHE A 371 -25.05 17.44 -3.52
N SER A 372 -25.48 17.44 -2.25
CA SER A 372 -24.70 16.95 -1.10
C SER A 372 -24.80 15.43 -0.91
N PHE A 373 -24.39 14.67 -1.92
CA PHE A 373 -24.20 13.22 -1.79
C PHE A 373 -23.07 12.88 -0.82
N GLY A 374 -23.17 11.74 -0.14
CA GLY A 374 -22.09 11.24 0.71
C GLY A 374 -20.93 10.66 -0.10
N ASP A 375 -19.71 11.14 0.13
CA ASP A 375 -18.49 10.61 -0.51
C ASP A 375 -18.04 9.30 0.15
N LYS A 376 -18.26 9.21 1.45
CA LYS A 376 -17.94 8.06 2.30
C LYS A 376 -19.18 7.65 3.07
N ILE A 377 -19.22 6.39 3.52
CA ILE A 377 -20.32 5.89 4.35
C ILE A 377 -20.52 6.67 5.65
N THR A 378 -19.43 7.23 6.20
CA THR A 378 -19.50 8.10 7.37
C THR A 378 -20.12 9.45 7.07
N ASP A 379 -20.35 9.80 5.80
CA ASP A 379 -20.95 11.08 5.42
C ASP A 379 -22.47 11.14 5.58
N LEU A 380 -23.09 9.97 5.75
CA LEU A 380 -24.52 9.82 6.02
C LEU A 380 -24.93 10.39 7.39
N SER A 381 -26.22 10.65 7.54
CA SER A 381 -26.81 11.11 8.81
C SER A 381 -26.52 10.11 9.96
N SER A 382 -26.62 10.58 11.20
CA SER A 382 -26.48 9.69 12.38
C SER A 382 -27.48 8.53 12.31
N GLU A 383 -28.71 8.80 11.90
CA GLU A 383 -29.74 7.78 11.74
C GLU A 383 -29.35 6.72 10.70
N ASP A 384 -28.94 7.14 9.50
CA ASP A 384 -28.61 6.22 8.41
C ASP A 384 -27.31 5.44 8.66
N PHE A 385 -26.28 6.09 9.22
CA PHE A 385 -25.00 5.46 9.54
C PHE A 385 -25.15 4.38 10.62
N TYR A 386 -25.75 4.71 11.77
CA TYR A 386 -25.95 3.72 12.83
C TYR A 386 -27.00 2.68 12.46
N GLY A 387 -28.01 3.04 11.64
CA GLY A 387 -28.96 2.10 11.06
C GLY A 387 -28.29 1.08 10.12
N LEU A 388 -27.21 1.45 9.42
CA LEU A 388 -26.36 0.49 8.72
C LEU A 388 -25.58 -0.38 9.72
N MET A 389 -24.92 0.23 10.71
CA MET A 389 -24.08 -0.50 11.66
C MET A 389 -24.87 -1.56 12.44
N LEU A 390 -26.16 -1.33 12.72
CA LEU A 390 -27.08 -2.30 13.33
C LEU A 390 -27.42 -3.46 12.39
N ARG A 391 -27.54 -3.22 11.08
CA ARG A 391 -27.89 -4.23 10.06
C ARG A 391 -26.70 -5.08 9.61
N LEU A 392 -25.46 -4.57 9.70
CA LEU A 392 -24.27 -5.30 9.23
C LEU A 392 -24.16 -6.74 9.78
N PRO A 393 -24.36 -7.01 11.08
CA PRO A 393 -24.26 -8.37 11.63
C PRO A 393 -25.35 -9.34 11.16
N GLU A 394 -26.42 -8.85 10.50
CA GLU A 394 -27.52 -9.65 9.99
C GLU A 394 -27.28 -10.14 8.54
N LEU A 395 -26.25 -9.60 7.88
CA LEU A 395 -25.87 -9.98 6.52
C LEU A 395 -25.01 -11.27 6.52
N ASP A 396 -24.78 -11.82 5.33
CA ASP A 396 -23.77 -12.85 5.13
C ASP A 396 -22.42 -12.42 5.72
N PHE A 397 -21.80 -13.32 6.50
CA PHE A 397 -20.63 -12.99 7.31
C PHE A 397 -19.44 -12.52 6.48
N SER A 398 -19.20 -13.12 5.32
CA SER A 398 -18.07 -12.73 4.45
C SER A 398 -18.26 -11.29 3.97
N ARG A 399 -19.48 -10.97 3.51
CA ARG A 399 -19.83 -9.64 3.03
C ARG A 399 -19.82 -8.61 4.17
N SER A 400 -20.40 -8.94 5.32
CA SER A 400 -20.48 -8.02 6.47
C SER A 400 -19.09 -7.69 7.02
N ALA A 401 -18.20 -8.68 7.10
CA ALA A 401 -16.84 -8.50 7.59
C ALA A 401 -16.03 -7.57 6.68
N GLU A 402 -16.16 -7.71 5.37
CA GLU A 402 -15.53 -6.81 4.39
C GLU A 402 -16.01 -5.35 4.56
N LEU A 403 -17.33 -5.15 4.67
CA LEU A 403 -17.92 -3.82 4.84
C LEU A 403 -17.52 -3.18 6.17
N SER A 404 -17.47 -3.97 7.23
CA SER A 404 -17.01 -3.52 8.55
C SER A 404 -15.57 -3.02 8.47
N LYS A 405 -14.67 -3.80 7.85
CA LYS A 405 -13.27 -3.40 7.63
C LYS A 405 -13.16 -2.13 6.79
N ALA A 406 -14.01 -1.96 5.77
CA ALA A 406 -14.04 -0.74 4.95
C ALA A 406 -14.45 0.50 5.76
N ILE A 407 -15.46 0.37 6.63
CA ILE A 407 -15.90 1.45 7.53
C ILE A 407 -14.79 1.78 8.53
N TYR A 408 -14.17 0.77 9.15
CA TYR A 408 -13.12 0.96 10.14
C TYR A 408 -11.93 1.71 9.55
N ARG A 409 -11.49 1.35 8.35
CA ARG A 409 -10.39 2.06 7.65
C ARG A 409 -10.65 3.54 7.47
N ILE A 410 -11.91 3.96 7.26
CA ILE A 410 -12.27 5.38 7.15
C ILE A 410 -12.11 6.08 8.51
N ILE A 411 -12.58 5.44 9.58
CA ILE A 411 -12.54 5.98 10.96
C ILE A 411 -11.10 6.02 11.51
N GLU A 412 -10.24 5.11 11.04
CA GLU A 412 -8.82 5.04 11.37
C GLU A 412 -7.97 6.13 10.71
N GLN A 413 -8.49 6.85 9.71
CA GLN A 413 -7.75 7.93 9.05
C GLN A 413 -7.46 9.06 10.06
N PRO A 414 -6.22 9.56 10.19
CA PRO A 414 -5.87 10.64 11.12
C PRO A 414 -6.72 11.90 10.96
N ALA A 415 -7.13 12.21 9.73
CA ALA A 415 -7.99 13.34 9.40
C ALA A 415 -9.47 13.15 9.80
N PHE A 416 -9.87 11.97 10.27
CA PHE A 416 -11.25 11.71 10.65
C PHE A 416 -11.60 12.42 11.96
N SER A 417 -12.54 13.37 11.90
CA SER A 417 -12.97 14.19 13.03
C SER A 417 -14.49 14.29 13.18
N ARG A 418 -15.26 13.51 12.40
CA ARG A 418 -16.72 13.61 12.35
C ARG A 418 -17.35 13.23 13.69
N LYS A 419 -18.29 14.06 14.14
CA LYS A 419 -19.16 13.79 15.29
C LYS A 419 -20.57 13.59 14.80
N PHE A 420 -21.19 12.50 15.20
CA PHE A 420 -22.58 12.22 14.88
C PHE A 420 -23.50 12.76 15.97
N GLU A 421 -24.54 13.47 15.56
CA GLU A 421 -25.64 13.95 16.40
C GLU A 421 -26.39 12.79 17.05
N ASN A 422 -27.26 13.08 18.02
CA ASN A 422 -28.07 12.04 18.63
C ASN A 422 -29.18 11.58 17.68
N SER A 423 -29.44 10.27 17.64
CA SER A 423 -30.52 9.68 16.84
C SER A 423 -31.00 8.38 17.46
N ASP A 424 -32.16 7.90 17.05
CA ASP A 424 -32.74 6.66 17.58
C ASP A 424 -31.86 5.46 17.25
N SER A 425 -31.37 5.37 16.01
CA SER A 425 -30.42 4.32 15.61
C SER A 425 -29.10 4.39 16.37
N LYS A 426 -28.58 5.59 16.67
CA LYS A 426 -27.38 5.75 17.51
C LYS A 426 -27.64 5.23 18.92
N ASN A 427 -28.71 5.67 19.57
CA ASN A 427 -29.06 5.23 20.92
C ASN A 427 -29.21 3.71 20.99
N ARG A 428 -29.87 3.10 20.00
CA ARG A 428 -29.98 1.65 19.88
C ARG A 428 -28.63 0.97 19.69
N PHE A 429 -27.77 1.47 18.81
CA PHE A 429 -26.45 0.90 18.57
C PHE A 429 -25.61 0.82 19.86
N PHE A 430 -25.64 1.83 20.72
CA PHE A 430 -24.90 1.79 21.99
C PHE A 430 -25.45 0.76 23.01
N VAL A 431 -26.68 0.27 22.83
CA VAL A 431 -27.30 -0.76 23.68
C VAL A 431 -27.06 -2.16 23.12
N GLU A 432 -27.36 -2.37 21.83
CA GLU A 432 -27.44 -3.68 21.18
C GLU A 432 -26.47 -3.88 20.00
N GLY A 433 -25.78 -2.82 19.58
CA GLY A 433 -24.88 -2.82 18.42
C GLY A 433 -23.71 -3.78 18.60
N LYS A 434 -23.38 -4.49 17.52
CA LYS A 434 -22.25 -5.43 17.47
C LYS A 434 -21.18 -4.93 16.51
N ILE A 435 -19.92 -5.21 16.85
CA ILE A 435 -18.74 -4.85 16.07
C ILE A 435 -17.97 -6.12 15.70
N LEU A 436 -17.25 -6.09 14.58
CA LEU A 436 -16.42 -7.20 14.14
C LEU A 436 -15.16 -7.30 15.02
N VAL A 437 -14.97 -8.47 15.61
CA VAL A 437 -13.83 -8.78 16.48
C VAL A 437 -13.16 -10.08 16.05
N LYS A 438 -11.88 -10.23 16.42
CA LYS A 438 -11.20 -11.53 16.49
C LYS A 438 -11.31 -12.04 17.92
N TYR A 439 -12.00 -13.16 18.11
CA TYR A 439 -12.21 -13.79 19.42
C TYR A 439 -12.10 -15.31 19.29
N LYS A 440 -11.35 -15.95 20.18
CA LYS A 440 -11.03 -17.40 20.13
C LYS A 440 -10.44 -17.84 18.77
N GLY A 441 -9.61 -16.98 18.17
CA GLY A 441 -8.98 -17.24 16.87
C GLY A 441 -9.90 -17.08 15.65
N GLN A 442 -11.20 -16.82 15.85
CA GLN A 442 -12.17 -16.67 14.77
C GLN A 442 -12.67 -15.23 14.67
N LEU A 443 -12.96 -14.78 13.45
CA LEU A 443 -13.66 -13.52 13.23
C LEU A 443 -15.15 -13.73 13.54
N GLN A 444 -15.75 -12.83 14.31
CA GLN A 444 -17.17 -12.89 14.69
C GLN A 444 -17.68 -11.51 15.15
N TYR A 445 -19.00 -11.36 15.31
CA TYR A 445 -19.62 -10.14 15.83
C TYR A 445 -19.92 -10.26 17.33
N VAL A 446 -19.46 -9.29 18.10
CA VAL A 446 -19.70 -9.19 19.56
C VAL A 446 -20.25 -7.80 19.87
N LEU A 447 -21.05 -7.67 20.94
CA LEU A 447 -21.54 -6.37 21.42
C LEU A 447 -20.38 -5.38 21.55
N ALA A 448 -20.53 -4.18 20.96
CA ALA A 448 -19.46 -3.20 20.89
C ALA A 448 -18.94 -2.80 22.28
N LYS A 449 -19.83 -2.66 23.26
CA LYS A 449 -19.50 -2.38 24.67
C LYS A 449 -18.67 -3.46 25.36
N ASN A 450 -18.63 -4.68 24.83
CA ASN A 450 -17.84 -5.80 25.35
C ASN A 450 -16.56 -6.03 24.54
N ALA A 451 -16.38 -5.33 23.42
CA ALA A 451 -15.22 -5.46 22.56
C ALA A 451 -14.09 -4.55 23.05
N TYR A 452 -12.88 -5.08 23.04
CA TYR A 452 -11.68 -4.35 23.41
C TYR A 452 -10.95 -3.86 22.17
N LEU A 453 -10.48 -2.62 22.22
CA LEU A 453 -9.59 -2.09 21.20
C LEU A 453 -8.26 -2.84 21.25
N PRO A 454 -7.62 -3.10 20.09
CA PRO A 454 -6.30 -3.70 20.05
C PRO A 454 -5.32 -2.95 20.96
N SER A 455 -4.50 -3.71 21.68
CA SER A 455 -3.48 -3.18 22.57
C SER A 455 -2.36 -4.20 22.72
N SER A 456 -1.12 -3.73 22.82
CA SER A 456 0.05 -4.57 23.14
C SER A 456 0.00 -5.13 24.55
N LYS A 457 -0.88 -4.60 25.41
CA LYS A 457 -1.06 -5.08 26.78
C LYS A 457 -1.87 -6.39 26.81
N ILE A 458 -2.53 -6.76 25.71
CA ILE A 458 -3.34 -7.98 25.62
C ILE A 458 -2.42 -9.16 25.29
N ILE A 459 -2.15 -9.98 26.29
CA ILE A 459 -1.29 -11.17 26.17
C ILE A 459 -2.08 -12.34 25.57
N SER A 460 -3.24 -12.68 26.16
CA SER A 460 -4.11 -13.74 25.65
C SER A 460 -5.08 -13.19 24.59
N LYS A 461 -4.62 -13.11 23.34
CA LYS A 461 -5.46 -12.68 22.20
C LYS A 461 -6.61 -13.64 21.89
N LYS A 462 -6.57 -14.88 22.40
CA LYS A 462 -7.63 -15.88 22.22
C LYS A 462 -8.84 -15.63 23.13
N ASN A 463 -8.63 -15.09 24.32
CA ASN A 463 -9.67 -15.00 25.36
C ASN A 463 -10.29 -13.60 25.53
N VAL A 464 -9.89 -12.64 24.70
CA VAL A 464 -10.42 -11.28 24.69
C VAL A 464 -11.00 -10.99 23.30
N PRO A 465 -12.24 -10.46 23.18
CA PRO A 465 -12.79 -10.07 21.89
C PRO A 465 -12.15 -8.76 21.42
N ILE A 466 -11.17 -8.87 20.51
CA ILE A 466 -10.39 -7.72 20.03
C ILE A 466 -11.00 -7.18 18.74
N VAL A 467 -11.32 -5.88 18.68
CA VAL A 467 -11.83 -5.24 17.46
C VAL A 467 -10.87 -5.45 16.29
N GLU A 468 -11.39 -5.94 15.16
CA GLU A 468 -10.60 -6.22 13.95
C GLU A 468 -10.26 -4.92 13.21
N LYS A 469 -9.31 -4.16 13.77
CA LYS A 469 -8.77 -2.91 13.25
C LYS A 469 -7.26 -2.80 13.50
N GLY A 470 -6.61 -1.77 12.98
CA GLY A 470 -5.20 -1.45 13.24
C GLY A 470 -4.90 -1.25 14.73
N GLN A 471 -3.69 -1.64 15.16
CA GLN A 471 -3.43 -1.88 16.58
C GLN A 471 -3.52 -0.66 17.50
N ARG A 472 -3.30 0.56 17.00
CA ARG A 472 -3.28 1.80 17.83
C ARG A 472 -3.81 3.05 17.12
N THR A 473 -4.37 2.87 15.93
CA THR A 473 -4.93 3.93 15.10
C THR A 473 -6.26 4.42 15.66
N ASN A 474 -6.32 5.71 16.02
CA ASN A 474 -7.54 6.43 16.41
C ASN A 474 -8.48 5.69 17.37
N ASN A 475 -7.93 5.02 18.40
CA ASN A 475 -8.71 4.29 19.41
C ASN A 475 -9.84 5.15 19.99
N ARG A 476 -9.56 6.43 20.27
CA ARG A 476 -10.54 7.40 20.74
C ARG A 476 -11.78 7.51 19.85
N ASN A 477 -11.64 7.42 18.52
CA ASN A 477 -12.77 7.47 17.60
C ASN A 477 -13.67 6.25 17.79
N PHE A 478 -13.09 5.05 17.95
CA PHE A 478 -13.86 3.83 18.18
C PHE A 478 -14.54 3.82 19.55
N VAL A 479 -13.89 4.35 20.59
CA VAL A 479 -14.54 4.57 21.89
C VAL A 479 -15.74 5.51 21.73
N THR A 480 -15.54 6.65 21.07
CA THR A 480 -16.56 7.70 20.95
C THR A 480 -17.72 7.31 20.02
N LEU A 481 -17.45 6.60 18.92
CA LEU A 481 -18.45 6.23 17.92
C LEU A 481 -19.14 4.92 18.24
N PHE A 482 -18.43 3.95 18.82
CA PHE A 482 -18.97 2.60 18.99
C PHE A 482 -19.10 2.15 20.45
N GLY A 483 -18.51 2.88 21.40
CA GLY A 483 -18.54 2.50 22.82
C GLY A 483 -17.62 1.31 23.14
N CYS A 484 -16.62 1.03 22.30
CA CYS A 484 -15.62 -0.01 22.57
C CYS A 484 -14.78 0.33 23.81
N GLN A 485 -14.23 -0.68 24.47
CA GLN A 485 -13.40 -0.52 25.66
C GLN A 485 -11.91 -0.44 25.32
N GLU A 486 -11.17 0.41 26.04
CA GLU A 486 -9.71 0.34 26.04
C GLU A 486 -9.24 -0.76 27.01
N TYR A 487 -8.21 -1.51 26.63
CA TYR A 487 -7.63 -2.52 27.50
C TYR A 487 -6.66 -1.87 28.50
N THR A 488 -7.07 -1.78 29.77
CA THR A 488 -6.35 -1.05 30.82
C THR A 488 -5.46 -1.91 31.70
N LYS A 489 -5.58 -3.24 31.67
CA LYS A 489 -4.77 -4.14 32.50
C LYS A 489 -3.30 -4.03 32.08
N GLU A 490 -2.42 -3.81 33.05
CA GLU A 490 -0.98 -3.82 32.86
C GLU A 490 -0.39 -5.11 33.42
N TYR A 491 0.69 -5.55 32.79
CA TYR A 491 1.50 -6.65 33.26
C TYR A 491 2.98 -6.25 33.28
N THR A 492 3.76 -6.89 34.15
CA THR A 492 5.22 -6.82 34.13
C THR A 492 5.78 -8.23 33.97
N VAL A 493 6.95 -8.35 33.33
CA VAL A 493 7.68 -9.61 33.26
C VAL A 493 8.41 -9.83 34.59
N ASP A 494 8.39 -11.05 35.12
CA ASP A 494 9.23 -11.45 36.25
C ASP A 494 10.60 -11.88 35.72
N PRO A 495 11.66 -11.06 35.86
CA PRO A 495 12.94 -11.33 35.20
C PRO A 495 13.60 -12.62 35.68
N GLY A 496 13.36 -13.01 36.94
CA GLY A 496 13.89 -14.25 37.52
C GLY A 496 13.20 -15.52 37.02
N SER A 497 12.11 -15.40 36.26
CA SER A 497 11.35 -16.52 35.72
C SER A 497 11.70 -16.87 34.27
N VAL A 498 12.50 -16.03 33.61
CA VAL A 498 12.83 -16.15 32.18
C VAL A 498 13.87 -17.25 31.98
N SER A 499 13.52 -18.23 31.15
CA SER A 499 14.43 -19.28 30.69
C SER A 499 14.51 -19.25 29.18
N ILE A 500 15.73 -19.16 28.64
CA ILE A 500 16.00 -19.06 27.21
C ILE A 500 15.71 -20.41 26.53
N SER A 501 15.08 -20.35 25.35
CA SER A 501 14.83 -21.53 24.52
C SER A 501 16.11 -22.02 23.86
N ASP A 502 16.23 -23.33 23.64
CA ASP A 502 17.33 -23.93 22.86
C ASP A 502 17.39 -23.36 21.44
N ALA A 503 16.23 -22.99 20.88
CA ALA A 503 16.11 -22.36 19.56
C ALA A 503 16.60 -20.91 19.52
N ASN A 504 16.84 -20.26 20.66
CA ASN A 504 17.18 -18.84 20.70
C ASN A 504 18.51 -18.57 20.00
N SER A 505 19.52 -19.43 20.17
CA SER A 505 20.84 -19.21 19.57
C SER A 505 20.78 -19.15 18.04
N SER A 506 20.08 -20.10 17.41
CA SER A 506 19.88 -20.11 15.96
C SER A 506 18.98 -18.95 15.51
N PHE A 507 17.96 -18.60 16.29
CA PHE A 507 17.13 -17.42 16.03
C PHE A 507 17.93 -16.12 16.10
N GLN A 508 18.80 -15.93 17.09
CA GLN A 508 19.60 -14.71 17.20
C GLN A 508 20.47 -14.53 15.97
N GLN A 509 21.13 -15.60 15.51
CA GLN A 509 21.93 -15.56 14.29
C GLN A 509 21.08 -15.14 13.08
N TYR A 510 19.92 -15.77 12.91
CA TYR A 510 18.96 -15.44 11.84
C TYR A 510 18.42 -14.01 11.92
N TYR A 511 18.12 -13.54 13.13
CA TYR A 511 17.53 -12.23 13.40
C TYR A 511 18.54 -11.09 13.19
N GLN A 512 19.83 -11.28 13.49
CA GLN A 512 20.85 -10.27 13.22
C GLN A 512 20.98 -9.97 11.73
N ASP A 513 20.96 -11.00 10.87
CA ASP A 513 21.03 -10.81 9.43
C ASP A 513 19.82 -10.01 8.92
N PHE A 514 18.62 -10.31 9.42
CA PHE A 514 17.41 -9.55 9.13
C PHE A 514 17.49 -8.10 9.64
N LYS A 515 18.01 -7.89 10.85
CA LYS A 515 18.00 -6.59 11.54
C LYS A 515 18.75 -5.51 10.74
N LYS A 516 19.79 -5.88 9.98
CA LYS A 516 20.49 -4.98 9.03
C LYS A 516 19.51 -4.35 8.04
N TYR A 517 18.66 -5.16 7.40
CA TYR A 517 17.72 -4.71 6.37
C TYR A 517 16.49 -4.02 6.96
N ALA A 518 16.01 -4.49 8.11
CA ALA A 518 14.86 -3.89 8.79
C ALA A 518 15.08 -2.41 9.16
N ARG A 519 16.34 -1.97 9.32
CA ARG A 519 16.70 -0.57 9.59
C ARG A 519 16.34 0.40 8.47
N ALA A 520 16.26 -0.04 7.21
CA ALA A 520 15.85 0.83 6.09
C ALA A 520 14.47 1.47 6.33
N TYR A 521 13.58 0.82 7.09
CA TYR A 521 12.26 1.35 7.44
C TYR A 521 12.30 2.47 8.47
N ALA A 522 13.47 2.80 9.04
CA ALA A 522 13.67 4.00 9.86
C ALA A 522 13.57 5.29 9.02
N GLU A 523 13.97 5.28 7.74
CA GLU A 523 13.92 6.44 6.83
C GLU A 523 12.51 7.05 6.73
N ASN A 524 11.49 6.20 6.82
CA ASN A 524 10.09 6.59 6.67
C ASN A 524 9.31 6.50 8.00
N ASN A 525 9.98 6.26 9.14
CA ASN A 525 9.31 6.10 10.43
C ASN A 525 10.21 6.40 11.65
N ASP A 526 9.99 7.57 12.27
CA ASP A 526 10.72 8.06 13.46
C ASP A 526 10.70 7.10 14.66
N ASN A 527 9.64 6.30 14.85
CA ASN A 527 9.58 5.36 15.97
C ASN A 527 10.47 4.13 15.70
N ILE A 528 10.57 3.67 14.45
CA ILE A 528 11.52 2.62 14.07
C ILE A 528 12.95 3.14 14.20
N GLU A 529 13.21 4.39 13.79
CA GLU A 529 14.52 5.03 13.99
C GLU A 529 14.91 5.04 15.48
N LYS A 530 14.00 5.50 16.34
CA LYS A 530 14.24 5.66 17.78
C LYS A 530 14.34 4.34 18.56
N TYR A 531 13.49 3.36 18.25
CA TYR A 531 13.34 2.15 19.06
C TYR A 531 13.82 0.87 18.35
N GLY A 532 13.74 0.82 17.01
CA GLY A 532 14.12 -0.35 16.22
C GLY A 532 15.60 -0.70 16.32
N LYS A 533 16.48 0.31 16.48
CA LYS A 533 17.93 0.12 16.66
C LYS A 533 18.27 -0.77 17.86
N ASN A 534 17.60 -0.54 18.98
CA ASN A 534 17.82 -1.23 20.26
C ASN A 534 16.86 -2.41 20.48
N LEU A 535 16.08 -2.78 19.45
CA LEU A 535 15.12 -3.87 19.55
C LEU A 535 15.83 -5.21 19.78
N ASN A 536 15.49 -5.83 20.90
CA ASN A 536 15.92 -7.13 21.36
C ASN A 536 14.70 -8.05 21.47
N ILE A 537 14.78 -9.21 20.82
CA ILE A 537 13.74 -10.23 20.79
C ILE A 537 14.40 -11.52 21.23
N ASN A 538 13.91 -12.18 22.28
CA ASN A 538 14.47 -13.44 22.75
C ASN A 538 13.44 -14.56 22.69
N LEU A 539 13.86 -15.74 22.23
CA LEU A 539 13.04 -16.95 22.34
C LEU A 539 13.22 -17.56 23.73
N VAL A 540 12.11 -17.88 24.39
CA VAL A 540 12.08 -18.38 25.78
C VAL A 540 11.27 -19.66 25.87
N ASN A 541 11.74 -20.65 26.63
CA ASN A 541 10.98 -21.87 26.90
C ASN A 541 10.19 -21.79 28.22
N ARG A 542 10.40 -20.74 29.01
CA ARG A 542 9.60 -20.44 30.20
C ARG A 542 9.64 -18.94 30.49
N ILE A 543 8.48 -18.37 30.82
CA ILE A 543 8.34 -16.97 31.25
C ILE A 543 7.09 -16.81 32.11
N THR A 544 7.19 -16.03 33.17
CA THR A 544 6.07 -15.66 34.06
C THR A 544 5.88 -14.15 34.04
N ILE A 545 4.62 -13.74 34.02
CA ILE A 545 4.20 -12.35 34.10
C ILE A 545 3.39 -12.10 35.38
N LEU A 546 3.37 -10.85 35.80
CA LEU A 546 2.56 -10.35 36.91
C LEU A 546 1.47 -9.44 36.34
N GLU A 547 0.23 -9.93 36.23
CA GLU A 547 -0.93 -9.13 35.79
C GLU A 547 -1.88 -8.93 36.99
N VAL A 548 -2.08 -7.67 37.42
CA VAL A 548 -2.97 -7.31 38.56
C VAL A 548 -2.66 -8.13 39.83
N GLY A 549 -1.37 -8.32 40.13
CA GLY A 549 -0.91 -9.05 41.33
C GLY A 549 -0.91 -10.58 41.23
N ASN A 550 -1.45 -11.16 40.15
CA ASN A 550 -1.41 -12.61 39.92
C ASN A 550 -0.19 -12.99 39.09
N ARG A 551 0.54 -14.03 39.54
CA ARG A 551 1.58 -14.68 38.74
C ARG A 551 0.94 -15.62 37.73
N ILE A 552 1.20 -15.38 36.45
CA ILE A 552 0.71 -16.20 35.34
C ILE A 552 1.93 -16.71 34.57
N THR A 553 2.12 -18.03 34.55
CA THR A 553 3.14 -18.66 33.70
C THR A 553 2.56 -18.87 32.31
N ILE A 554 3.29 -18.46 31.28
CA ILE A 554 2.86 -18.60 29.89
C ILE A 554 3.24 -20.01 29.40
N ASP A 555 2.23 -20.78 29.03
CA ASP A 555 2.31 -22.19 28.60
C ASP A 555 1.89 -22.40 27.13
N GLU A 556 1.50 -21.33 26.44
CA GLU A 556 1.20 -21.33 25.01
C GLU A 556 2.46 -21.06 24.18
N GLU A 557 2.64 -21.79 23.07
CA GLU A 557 3.77 -21.61 22.15
C GLU A 557 3.56 -20.40 21.23
N TYR A 558 4.65 -19.78 20.78
CA TYR A 558 4.68 -18.60 19.91
C TYR A 558 3.94 -17.38 20.48
N MET A 559 3.90 -17.25 21.80
CA MET A 559 3.32 -16.09 22.48
C MET A 559 4.33 -14.94 22.54
N CYS A 560 3.91 -13.80 22.01
CA CYS A 560 4.68 -12.57 21.99
C CYS A 560 4.39 -11.73 23.26
N ILE A 561 5.41 -11.51 24.06
CA ILE A 561 5.33 -10.78 25.33
C ILE A 561 6.24 -9.57 25.26
N ARG A 562 5.67 -8.38 25.42
CA ARG A 562 6.43 -7.14 25.51
C ARG A 562 6.85 -6.88 26.96
N ASP A 563 8.14 -6.66 27.20
CA ASP A 563 8.64 -6.20 28.49
C ASP A 563 8.80 -4.67 28.48
N THR A 564 9.60 -4.19 27.52
CA THR A 564 9.75 -2.76 27.24
C THR A 564 9.48 -2.49 25.76
N MET A 565 9.53 -1.23 25.31
CA MET A 565 9.39 -0.92 23.88
C MET A 565 10.48 -1.58 23.03
N THR A 566 11.64 -1.86 23.62
CA THR A 566 12.80 -2.45 22.93
C THR A 566 13.07 -3.90 23.33
N ASN A 567 12.44 -4.44 24.38
CA ASN A 567 12.66 -5.83 24.82
C ASN A 567 11.37 -6.64 24.69
N TRP A 568 11.44 -7.71 23.91
CA TRP A 568 10.33 -8.61 23.63
C TRP A 568 10.77 -10.06 23.81
N TYR A 569 9.83 -10.91 24.19
CA TYR A 569 10.01 -12.34 24.34
C TYR A 569 9.01 -13.08 23.46
N ILE A 570 9.42 -14.21 22.88
CA ILE A 570 8.56 -15.12 22.14
C ILE A 570 8.70 -16.51 22.76
N THR A 571 7.60 -17.13 23.19
CA THR A 571 7.67 -18.49 23.74
C THR A 571 7.93 -19.51 22.62
N VAL A 572 8.95 -20.34 22.78
CA VAL A 572 9.25 -21.46 21.86
C VAL A 572 9.75 -22.62 22.72
N PHE A 573 8.96 -23.69 22.76
CA PHE A 573 9.25 -24.84 23.62
C PHE A 573 10.06 -25.92 22.90
N ASP A 574 9.95 -25.97 21.58
CA ASP A 574 10.76 -26.84 20.72
C ASP A 574 12.21 -26.34 20.58
N LYS A 575 13.08 -27.24 20.07
CA LYS A 575 14.50 -26.96 19.80
C LYS A 575 14.72 -26.09 18.55
N GLU A 576 13.72 -26.00 17.68
CA GLU A 576 13.72 -25.18 16.47
C GLU A 576 12.50 -24.27 16.49
N PHE A 577 12.56 -23.16 15.74
CA PHE A 577 11.45 -22.23 15.59
C PHE A 577 10.91 -22.25 14.17
N ASP A 578 9.59 -22.14 14.03
CA ASP A 578 8.93 -21.97 12.73
C ASP A 578 9.13 -20.52 12.23
N VAL A 579 9.88 -20.37 11.15
CA VAL A 579 10.22 -19.06 10.55
C VAL A 579 8.97 -18.29 10.12
N ASN A 580 7.92 -18.94 9.62
CA ASN A 580 6.71 -18.26 9.17
C ASN A 580 5.90 -17.75 10.35
N THR A 581 5.76 -18.56 11.39
CA THR A 581 5.04 -18.18 12.61
C THR A 581 5.77 -17.05 13.34
N VAL A 582 7.10 -17.15 13.48
CA VAL A 582 7.92 -16.07 14.05
C VAL A 582 7.87 -14.83 13.16
N SER A 583 7.82 -14.97 11.84
CA SER A 583 7.66 -13.84 10.92
C SER A 583 6.38 -13.04 11.19
N GLU A 584 5.22 -13.69 11.35
CA GLU A 584 3.96 -13.00 11.70
C GLU A 584 4.08 -12.25 13.03
N ILE A 585 4.86 -12.79 13.97
CA ILE A 585 5.13 -12.14 15.25
C ILE A 585 6.08 -10.94 15.08
N ILE A 586 7.10 -11.04 14.22
CA ILE A 586 7.96 -9.92 13.85
C ILE A 586 7.13 -8.80 13.22
N GLU A 587 6.21 -9.10 12.29
CA GLU A 587 5.28 -8.13 11.71
C GLU A 587 4.47 -7.41 12.80
N ASN A 588 3.95 -8.15 13.77
CA ASN A 588 3.24 -7.61 14.93
C ASN A 588 4.13 -6.73 15.83
N ILE A 589 5.39 -7.12 16.10
CA ILE A 589 6.34 -6.34 16.90
C ILE A 589 6.67 -5.01 16.20
N TYR A 590 7.00 -5.04 14.91
CA TYR A 590 7.30 -3.82 14.17
C TYR A 590 6.08 -2.93 13.96
N THR A 591 4.89 -3.49 13.82
CA THR A 591 3.63 -2.71 13.84
C THR A 591 3.47 -1.97 15.17
N ASN A 592 3.81 -2.62 16.28
CA ASN A 592 3.76 -2.03 17.62
C ASN A 592 4.79 -0.91 17.82
N ILE A 593 5.96 -1.04 17.22
CA ILE A 593 7.04 -0.06 17.30
C ILE A 593 6.73 1.13 16.39
N ALA A 594 6.43 0.87 15.10
CA ALA A 594 6.16 1.90 14.10
C ALA A 594 5.03 2.85 14.54
N ASN A 595 3.94 2.29 15.08
CA ASN A 595 2.80 3.04 15.61
C ASN A 595 2.22 4.09 14.63
N THR A 596 2.34 3.84 13.31
CA THR A 596 1.89 4.74 12.25
C THR A 596 0.76 4.09 11.44
N PRO A 597 -0.38 4.79 11.21
CA PRO A 597 -1.46 4.29 10.37
C PRO A 597 -0.98 3.95 8.94
N GLY A 598 -1.40 2.80 8.41
CA GLY A 598 -1.00 2.37 7.06
C GLY A 598 0.41 1.80 6.94
N PHE A 599 1.14 1.60 8.04
CA PHE A 599 2.44 0.94 8.02
C PHE A 599 2.33 -0.51 7.55
N GLU A 600 3.03 -0.85 6.47
CA GLU A 600 3.00 -2.16 5.81
C GLU A 600 4.00 -3.14 6.46
N ALA A 601 3.72 -3.56 7.70
CA ALA A 601 4.60 -4.48 8.42
C ALA A 601 4.80 -5.84 7.72
N SER A 602 3.89 -6.24 6.83
CA SER A 602 4.01 -7.46 6.02
C SER A 602 5.29 -7.51 5.20
N LYS A 603 5.82 -6.36 4.77
CA LYS A 603 7.10 -6.25 4.05
C LYS A 603 8.29 -6.62 4.92
N LEU A 604 8.26 -6.24 6.20
CA LEU A 604 9.25 -6.69 7.19
C LEU A 604 9.14 -8.18 7.47
N GLY A 605 7.92 -8.73 7.48
CA GLY A 605 7.73 -10.18 7.56
C GLY A 605 8.32 -10.93 6.38
N GLU A 606 8.14 -10.41 5.16
CA GLU A 606 8.72 -10.95 3.92
C GLU A 606 10.26 -10.89 3.93
N LEU A 607 10.83 -9.75 4.36
CA LEU A 607 12.26 -9.60 4.60
C LEU A 607 12.80 -10.59 5.64
N PHE A 608 12.05 -10.83 6.72
CA PHE A 608 12.43 -11.79 7.74
C PHE A 608 12.44 -13.21 7.19
N ARG A 609 11.40 -13.65 6.46
CA ARG A 609 11.29 -15.02 5.90
C ARG A 609 12.36 -15.34 4.84
N THR A 610 12.87 -14.31 4.17
CA THR A 610 13.88 -14.46 3.13
C THR A 610 15.20 -14.87 3.75
N LYS A 611 15.78 -16.01 3.35
CA LYS A 611 17.03 -16.55 3.94
C LYS A 611 18.30 -15.95 3.32
N ASP A 612 18.23 -15.46 2.09
CA ASP A 612 19.39 -14.99 1.33
C ASP A 612 19.50 -13.47 1.31
N ASN A 613 20.73 -12.98 1.50
CA ASN A 613 21.04 -11.55 1.56
C ASN A 613 20.79 -10.85 0.22
N SER A 614 21.03 -11.52 -0.92
CA SER A 614 20.78 -10.92 -2.23
C SER A 614 19.29 -10.67 -2.50
N ASN A 615 18.43 -11.58 -2.04
CA ASN A 615 16.98 -11.41 -2.11
C ASN A 615 16.49 -10.33 -1.15
N ARG A 616 17.06 -10.22 0.05
CA ARG A 616 16.76 -9.11 0.97
C ARG A 616 17.17 -7.76 0.38
N GLU A 617 18.33 -7.67 -0.25
CA GLU A 617 18.79 -6.48 -0.97
C GLU A 617 17.88 -6.10 -2.15
N PHE A 618 17.40 -7.09 -2.91
CA PHE A 618 16.41 -6.87 -3.96
C PHE A 618 15.11 -6.26 -3.41
N LEU A 619 14.59 -6.79 -2.30
CA LEU A 619 13.39 -6.26 -1.64
C LEU A 619 13.60 -4.81 -1.17
N ILE A 620 14.76 -4.49 -0.60
CA ILE A 620 15.09 -3.11 -0.22
C ILE A 620 15.19 -2.18 -1.43
N ARG A 621 15.84 -2.60 -2.53
CA ARG A 621 15.89 -1.79 -3.76
C ARG A 621 14.51 -1.57 -4.37
N LYS A 622 13.62 -2.57 -4.30
CA LYS A 622 12.25 -2.46 -4.78
C LYS A 622 11.43 -1.44 -3.99
N ASP A 623 11.59 -1.40 -2.67
CA ASP A 623 10.81 -0.53 -1.79
C ASP A 623 11.40 0.89 -1.65
N PHE A 624 12.74 1.03 -1.64
CA PHE A 624 13.43 2.29 -1.35
C PHE A 624 14.26 2.82 -2.52
N GLY A 625 14.34 2.11 -3.64
CA GLY A 625 15.07 2.51 -4.86
C GLY A 625 16.60 2.35 -4.79
N SER A 626 17.19 2.23 -3.60
CA SER A 626 18.64 2.15 -3.39
C SER A 626 19.00 1.33 -2.15
N LEU A 627 20.21 0.76 -2.11
CA LEU A 627 20.78 0.16 -0.89
C LEU A 627 21.46 1.20 0.02
N SER A 628 21.57 2.46 -0.40
CA SER A 628 22.19 3.54 0.40
C SER A 628 21.45 3.83 1.71
N VAL A 629 20.20 3.38 1.84
CA VAL A 629 19.40 3.45 3.08
C VAL A 629 19.87 2.48 4.17
N ILE A 630 20.82 1.59 3.85
CA ILE A 630 21.47 0.68 4.79
C ILE A 630 22.87 1.24 5.08
N GLU A 631 23.00 2.11 6.08
CA GLU A 631 24.28 2.74 6.43
C GLU A 631 25.22 1.77 7.21
N ASP A 632 26.18 1.15 6.52
CA ASP A 632 27.17 0.25 7.15
C ASP A 632 28.19 1.00 8.07
N ALA A 633 28.44 2.30 7.83
CA ALA A 633 29.49 3.08 8.52
C ALA A 633 29.17 3.48 9.98
N PHE A 634 27.89 3.58 10.36
CA PHE A 634 27.50 3.92 11.73
C PHE A 634 27.57 2.72 12.68
N TYR A 635 27.27 1.50 12.21
CA TYR A 635 27.27 0.28 13.04
C TYR A 635 28.67 -0.08 13.58
N GLN A 636 29.70 0.08 12.76
CA GLN A 636 31.10 -0.20 13.11
C GLN A 636 31.66 0.80 14.12
N ASN A 637 31.29 2.08 14.00
CA ASN A 637 31.67 3.13 14.96
C ASN A 637 31.02 2.90 16.34
N GLU A 638 29.84 2.30 16.41
CA GLU A 638 29.16 2.06 17.68
C GLU A 638 29.73 0.89 18.49
N ILE A 639 30.14 -0.20 17.84
CA ILE A 639 30.83 -1.31 18.51
C ILE A 639 32.13 -0.81 19.12
N ARG A 640 32.93 -0.08 18.32
CA ARG A 640 34.18 0.53 18.77
C ARG A 640 33.96 1.49 19.94
N ASN A 641 32.98 2.39 19.84
CA ASN A 641 32.70 3.38 20.89
C ASN A 641 32.19 2.73 22.19
N ASN A 642 31.32 1.71 22.11
CA ASN A 642 30.86 0.99 23.29
C ASN A 642 31.98 0.14 23.90
N PHE A 643 32.80 -0.52 23.09
CA PHE A 643 33.97 -1.28 23.55
C PHE A 643 34.97 -0.39 24.29
N ILE A 644 35.34 0.75 23.71
CA ILE A 644 36.26 1.73 24.34
C ILE A 644 35.65 2.31 25.62
N LYS A 645 34.35 2.61 25.63
CA LYS A 645 33.66 3.12 26.82
C LYS A 645 33.72 2.12 27.98
N VAL A 646 33.47 0.85 27.72
CA VAL A 646 33.51 -0.22 28.73
C VAL A 646 34.95 -0.51 29.16
N LEU A 647 35.89 -0.52 28.22
CA LEU A 647 37.31 -0.65 28.50
C LEU A 647 37.79 0.46 29.45
N LYS A 648 37.37 1.72 29.23
CA LYS A 648 37.69 2.84 30.14
C LYS A 648 37.07 2.73 31.53
N ILE A 649 36.01 1.95 31.70
CA ILE A 649 35.42 1.66 33.02
C ILE A 649 36.27 0.63 33.77
N ILE A 650 36.78 -0.38 33.07
CA ILE A 650 37.52 -1.51 33.66
C ILE A 650 39.01 -1.14 33.84
N ALA A 651 39.63 -0.55 32.81
CA ALA A 651 41.02 -0.13 32.76
C ALA A 651 41.12 1.33 32.24
N PRO A 652 40.89 2.33 33.12
CA PRO A 652 40.83 3.74 32.73
C PRO A 652 42.12 4.30 32.12
N THR A 653 43.26 3.70 32.46
CA THR A 653 44.60 4.12 32.02
C THR A 653 45.11 3.35 30.80
N TYR A 654 44.30 2.46 30.22
CA TYR A 654 44.70 1.68 29.05
C TYR A 654 44.76 2.56 27.79
N GLU A 655 45.87 2.49 27.05
CA GLU A 655 46.06 3.26 25.81
C GLU A 655 45.23 2.67 24.67
N ILE A 656 44.27 3.44 24.13
CA ILE A 656 43.37 2.98 23.05
C ILE A 656 44.15 2.59 21.79
N ASP A 657 45.27 3.25 21.51
CA ASP A 657 46.09 3.00 20.33
C ASP A 657 46.81 1.64 20.37
N LYS A 658 46.84 0.97 21.54
CA LYS A 658 47.35 -0.40 21.69
C LYS A 658 46.31 -1.47 21.34
N ILE A 659 45.06 -1.11 21.07
CA ILE A 659 44.01 -2.07 20.73
C ILE A 659 44.22 -2.58 19.30
N LEU A 660 44.63 -3.84 19.18
CA LEU A 660 44.85 -4.54 17.91
C LEU A 660 43.60 -5.28 17.39
N ILE A 661 42.42 -4.94 17.91
CA ILE A 661 41.15 -5.54 17.49
C ILE A 661 40.66 -4.83 16.23
N ASP A 662 40.36 -5.61 15.20
CA ASP A 662 39.72 -5.11 13.99
C ASP A 662 38.23 -4.88 14.24
N PHE A 663 37.85 -3.62 14.46
CA PHE A 663 36.46 -3.24 14.69
C PHE A 663 35.61 -3.18 13.41
N GLU A 664 36.23 -3.15 12.23
CA GLU A 664 35.51 -3.19 10.95
C GLU A 664 34.92 -4.60 10.72
N ASN A 665 35.64 -5.62 11.20
CA ASN A 665 35.22 -7.02 11.19
C ASN A 665 35.25 -7.65 12.60
N PHE A 666 34.56 -7.02 13.56
CA PHE A 666 34.64 -7.35 14.99
C PHE A 666 34.44 -8.85 15.32
N PHE A 667 33.51 -9.52 14.65
CA PHE A 667 33.16 -10.93 14.89
C PHE A 667 34.08 -11.94 14.17
N SER A 668 35.12 -11.46 13.49
CA SER A 668 36.12 -12.32 12.86
C SER A 668 36.82 -13.21 13.89
N ILE A 669 37.05 -14.48 13.55
CA ILE A 669 37.80 -15.44 14.38
C ILE A 669 39.20 -14.89 14.71
N LYS A 670 39.79 -14.10 13.80
CA LYS A 670 41.11 -13.48 13.97
C LYS A 670 41.17 -12.52 15.16
N ASN A 671 40.05 -11.90 15.53
CA ASN A 671 39.99 -11.03 16.71
C ASN A 671 40.02 -11.80 18.04
N GLY A 672 39.72 -13.10 18.04
CA GLY A 672 39.69 -13.91 19.26
C GLY A 672 41.00 -13.87 20.04
N ALA A 673 42.14 -14.00 19.35
CA ALA A 673 43.46 -13.91 19.96
C ALA A 673 43.74 -12.52 20.57
N CYS A 674 43.40 -11.45 19.84
CA CYS A 674 43.57 -10.07 20.30
C CYS A 674 42.71 -9.77 21.54
N ILE A 675 41.46 -10.23 21.54
CA ILE A 675 40.52 -10.07 22.66
C ILE A 675 41.02 -10.83 23.89
N ILE A 676 41.43 -12.10 23.74
CA ILE A 676 41.97 -12.91 24.84
C ILE A 676 43.20 -12.25 25.45
N SER A 677 44.13 -11.76 24.62
CA SER A 677 45.33 -11.07 25.08
C SER A 677 44.99 -9.80 25.86
N LEU A 678 44.12 -8.95 25.30
CA LEU A 678 43.69 -7.71 25.94
C LEU A 678 42.99 -7.98 27.28
N PHE A 679 42.07 -8.94 27.31
CA PHE A 679 41.27 -9.25 28.50
C PHE A 679 42.12 -9.87 29.63
N ARG A 680 43.11 -10.69 29.28
CA ARG A 680 44.11 -11.17 30.24
C ARG A 680 44.98 -10.04 30.78
N GLU A 681 45.38 -9.09 29.93
CA GLU A 681 46.20 -7.93 30.33
C GLU A 681 45.46 -7.02 31.30
N ILE A 682 44.18 -6.76 31.07
CA ILE A 682 43.34 -5.91 31.94
C ILE A 682 42.65 -6.69 33.08
N GLY A 683 42.89 -7.99 33.18
CA GLY A 683 42.36 -8.84 34.25
C GLY A 683 40.83 -8.99 34.25
N THR A 684 40.19 -9.12 33.09
CA THR A 684 38.73 -9.30 32.97
C THR A 684 38.38 -10.51 32.10
N ASP A 685 37.13 -10.94 32.17
CA ASP A 685 36.60 -12.05 31.36
C ASP A 685 35.34 -11.61 30.57
N VAL A 686 34.91 -12.44 29.62
CA VAL A 686 33.84 -12.15 28.66
C VAL A 686 32.54 -11.70 29.33
N GLU A 687 32.05 -12.44 30.32
CA GLU A 687 30.81 -12.13 31.02
C GLU A 687 30.93 -10.88 31.91
N GLU A 688 32.10 -10.66 32.52
CA GLU A 688 32.33 -9.46 33.32
C GLU A 688 32.35 -8.20 32.46
N PHE A 689 33.02 -8.25 31.29
CA PHE A 689 33.05 -7.16 30.32
C PHE A 689 31.64 -6.82 29.81
N ARG A 690 30.81 -7.84 29.55
CA ARG A 690 29.39 -7.67 29.18
C ARG A 690 28.59 -6.98 30.30
N ASN A 691 28.73 -7.46 31.54
CA ASN A 691 28.04 -6.90 32.71
C ASN A 691 28.41 -5.43 32.99
N LYS A 692 29.61 -4.99 32.57
CA LYS A 692 30.06 -3.59 32.66
C LYS A 692 29.51 -2.68 31.55
N GLY A 693 28.66 -3.20 30.66
CA GLY A 693 27.88 -2.41 29.71
C GLY A 693 28.26 -2.60 28.24
N PHE A 694 28.98 -3.67 27.90
CA PHE A 694 29.21 -4.03 26.50
C PHE A 694 28.01 -4.80 25.96
N VAL A 695 27.30 -4.21 25.00
CA VAL A 695 25.95 -4.69 24.56
C VAL A 695 25.97 -5.59 23.32
N TYR A 696 27.15 -5.81 22.74
CA TYR A 696 27.34 -6.60 21.53
C TYR A 696 27.81 -8.02 21.86
N ASN A 697 27.56 -8.98 20.96
CA ASN A 697 27.99 -10.36 21.18
C ASN A 697 29.53 -10.43 21.26
N LEU A 698 30.05 -11.21 22.20
CA LEU A 698 31.47 -11.47 22.35
C LEU A 698 31.62 -12.96 22.61
N ASP A 699 32.04 -13.68 21.58
CA ASP A 699 32.08 -15.14 21.55
C ASP A 699 33.45 -15.62 21.05
N LEU A 700 34.18 -16.28 21.94
CA LEU A 700 35.50 -16.85 21.69
C LEU A 700 35.42 -18.32 21.26
N LEU A 701 34.24 -18.93 21.25
CA LEU A 701 34.08 -20.35 20.93
C LEU A 701 34.57 -20.72 19.52
N PRO A 702 34.27 -19.95 18.45
CA PRO A 702 34.78 -20.24 17.11
C PRO A 702 36.31 -20.26 17.05
N TYR A 703 36.96 -19.35 17.79
CA TYR A 703 38.42 -19.30 17.91
C TYR A 703 38.97 -20.55 18.60
N TYR A 704 38.37 -21.00 19.71
CA TYR A 704 38.82 -22.21 20.39
C TYR A 704 38.63 -23.48 19.56
N CYS A 705 37.58 -23.56 18.75
CA CYS A 705 37.41 -24.64 17.78
C CYS A 705 38.54 -24.70 16.75
N GLU A 706 38.98 -23.54 16.25
CA GLU A 706 40.09 -23.46 15.29
C GLU A 706 41.44 -23.78 15.96
N VAL A 707 41.66 -23.31 17.18
CA VAL A 707 42.83 -23.66 18.00
C VAL A 707 42.89 -25.17 18.23
N LEU A 708 41.76 -25.84 18.52
CA LEU A 708 41.72 -27.30 18.67
C LEU A 708 42.13 -28.03 17.40
N LYS A 709 41.55 -27.65 16.25
CA LYS A 709 41.90 -28.26 14.96
C LYS A 709 43.41 -28.14 14.69
N ASN A 710 43.97 -26.95 14.88
CA ASN A 710 45.38 -26.69 14.66
C ASN A 710 46.26 -27.47 15.66
N PHE A 711 45.87 -27.51 16.93
CA PHE A 711 46.57 -28.25 17.97
C PHE A 711 46.64 -29.75 17.66
N LEU A 712 45.49 -30.37 17.33
CA LEU A 712 45.44 -31.79 16.96
C LEU A 712 46.28 -32.09 15.72
N GLN A 713 46.20 -31.25 14.68
CA GLN A 713 47.00 -31.44 13.46
C GLN A 713 48.51 -31.35 13.71
N THR A 714 48.93 -30.46 14.61
CA THR A 714 50.34 -30.26 14.93
C THR A 714 50.88 -31.38 15.84
N GLU A 715 50.05 -31.87 16.78
CA GLU A 715 50.46 -32.86 17.77
C GLU A 715 50.21 -34.31 17.35
N LYS A 716 49.40 -34.59 16.31
CA LYS A 716 49.01 -35.96 15.90
C LYS A 716 50.19 -36.92 15.75
N ARG A 717 51.27 -36.47 15.09
CA ARG A 717 52.45 -37.32 14.83
C ARG A 717 53.16 -37.64 16.14
N ARG A 718 53.40 -36.62 16.96
CA ARG A 718 54.08 -36.77 18.26
C ARG A 718 53.28 -37.65 19.21
N PHE A 719 51.95 -37.49 19.24
CA PHE A 719 51.05 -38.34 20.02
C PHE A 719 51.09 -39.80 19.55
N LYS A 720 51.05 -40.03 18.23
CA LYS A 720 51.13 -41.36 17.63
C LYS A 720 52.45 -42.07 17.96
N ASP A 721 53.58 -41.37 17.82
CA ASP A 721 54.91 -41.92 18.11
C ASP A 721 55.10 -42.23 19.61
N TYR A 722 54.60 -41.35 20.47
CA TYR A 722 54.56 -41.58 21.92
C TYR A 722 53.73 -42.83 22.27
N LEU A 723 52.50 -42.92 21.74
CA LEU A 723 51.62 -44.05 22.01
C LEU A 723 52.20 -45.35 21.48
N PHE A 724 52.84 -45.32 20.29
CA PHE A 724 53.50 -46.47 19.70
C PHE A 724 54.66 -46.97 20.55
N THR A 725 55.50 -46.05 21.03
CA THR A 725 56.64 -46.34 21.89
C THR A 725 56.21 -47.08 23.16
N ARG A 726 55.11 -46.65 23.78
CA ARG A 726 54.53 -47.34 24.94
C ARG A 726 53.91 -48.69 24.58
N ALA A 727 53.21 -48.77 23.46
CA ALA A 727 52.56 -49.99 23.01
C ALA A 727 53.56 -51.07 22.56
N LYS A 728 54.78 -50.71 22.14
CA LYS A 728 55.80 -51.65 21.67
C LYS A 728 56.10 -52.80 22.65
N SER A 729 55.94 -52.55 23.96
CA SER A 729 56.21 -53.52 25.03
C SER A 729 54.96 -54.01 25.76
N ASP A 730 53.76 -53.60 25.34
CA ASP A 730 52.49 -53.89 26.02
C ASP A 730 51.40 -54.35 25.03
N ASP A 731 51.16 -55.65 24.97
CA ASP A 731 50.18 -56.29 24.09
C ASP A 731 48.75 -55.76 24.25
N LYS A 732 48.40 -55.22 25.42
CA LYS A 732 47.07 -54.65 25.65
C LYS A 732 46.96 -53.27 25.00
N LEU A 733 47.99 -52.44 25.15
CA LEU A 733 48.05 -51.13 24.48
C LEU A 733 48.18 -51.27 22.97
N GLN A 734 48.82 -52.35 22.48
CA GLN A 734 48.88 -52.63 21.05
C GLN A 734 47.49 -52.76 20.43
N LYS A 735 46.53 -53.40 21.12
CA LYS A 735 45.15 -53.64 20.63
C LYS A 735 44.31 -52.38 20.49
N ASP A 736 44.60 -51.34 21.27
CA ASP A 736 43.82 -50.10 21.25
C ASP A 736 44.56 -48.96 20.52
N PHE A 737 45.79 -49.21 20.03
CA PHE A 737 46.68 -48.22 19.41
C PHE A 737 46.01 -47.45 18.26
N VAL A 738 45.60 -48.15 17.19
CA VAL A 738 45.06 -47.52 15.97
C VAL A 738 43.75 -46.78 16.28
N SER A 739 42.87 -47.38 17.08
CA SER A 739 41.62 -46.73 17.51
C SER A 739 41.85 -45.50 18.38
N THR A 740 42.90 -45.47 19.20
CA THR A 740 43.22 -44.33 20.07
C THR A 740 43.84 -43.18 19.29
N VAL A 741 44.69 -43.47 18.30
CA VAL A 741 45.21 -42.47 17.35
C VAL A 741 44.05 -41.86 16.57
N TYR A 742 43.14 -42.69 16.04
CA TYR A 742 41.95 -42.20 15.34
C TYR A 742 41.06 -41.33 16.24
N ARG A 743 40.85 -41.75 17.50
CA ARG A 743 40.07 -40.97 18.48
C ARG A 743 40.71 -39.61 18.80
N PHE A 744 42.04 -39.52 18.79
CA PHE A 744 42.76 -38.25 18.97
C PHE A 744 42.59 -37.33 17.76
N GLU A 745 42.77 -37.85 16.55
CA GLU A 745 42.63 -37.07 15.31
C GLU A 745 41.21 -36.56 15.08
N GLN A 746 40.21 -37.30 15.54
CA GLN A 746 38.78 -36.94 15.47
C GLN A 746 38.25 -36.30 16.77
N PHE A 747 39.13 -35.94 17.69
CA PHE A 747 38.69 -35.44 18.99
C PHE A 747 37.94 -34.11 18.84
N SER A 748 36.82 -34.01 19.56
CA SER A 748 36.05 -32.77 19.70
C SER A 748 35.71 -32.55 21.16
N ILE A 749 35.76 -31.29 21.60
CA ILE A 749 35.38 -30.91 22.96
C ILE A 749 33.85 -30.82 23.01
N THR A 750 33.24 -31.57 23.94
CA THR A 750 31.78 -31.63 24.10
C THR A 750 31.16 -30.36 24.68
N LYS A 751 31.93 -29.64 25.51
CA LYS A 751 31.48 -28.38 26.12
C LYS A 751 32.63 -27.37 26.16
N TYR A 752 32.54 -26.39 25.28
CA TYR A 752 33.42 -25.22 25.34
C TYR A 752 32.90 -24.21 26.36
N ILE A 753 33.82 -23.44 26.93
CA ILE A 753 33.50 -22.34 27.85
C ILE A 753 33.92 -21.05 27.18
N ASN A 754 32.98 -20.11 27.01
CA ASN A 754 33.25 -18.80 26.44
C ASN A 754 33.93 -17.89 27.49
N SER A 755 35.22 -18.15 27.74
CA SER A 755 36.02 -17.46 28.75
C SER A 755 37.47 -17.40 28.31
N VAL A 756 38.17 -16.31 28.63
CA VAL A 756 39.60 -16.14 28.33
C VAL A 756 40.50 -17.09 29.14
N MET A 757 39.94 -17.73 30.16
CA MET A 757 40.60 -18.74 31.00
C MET A 757 40.47 -20.16 30.43
N PHE A 758 39.69 -20.35 29.36
CA PHE A 758 39.53 -21.65 28.74
C PHE A 758 40.81 -22.07 27.97
N SER A 759 41.33 -23.25 28.28
CA SER A 759 42.49 -23.87 27.62
C SER A 759 42.04 -25.10 26.84
N VAL A 760 42.23 -25.05 25.51
CA VAL A 760 41.99 -26.18 24.62
C VAL A 760 42.98 -27.30 24.94
N GLU A 761 44.24 -26.96 25.17
CA GLU A 761 45.31 -27.92 25.47
C GLU A 761 45.01 -28.73 26.73
N ASP A 762 44.63 -28.07 27.82
CA ASP A 762 44.32 -28.73 29.10
C ASP A 762 43.19 -29.75 28.94
N LYS A 763 42.19 -29.45 28.09
CA LYS A 763 41.06 -30.35 27.82
C LYS A 763 41.46 -31.58 27.01
N VAL A 764 42.39 -31.42 26.07
CA VAL A 764 42.95 -32.56 25.33
C VAL A 764 43.83 -33.41 26.27
N VAL A 765 44.67 -32.78 27.08
CA VAL A 765 45.53 -33.48 28.05
C VAL A 765 44.71 -34.21 29.13
N GLU A 766 43.63 -33.61 29.62
CA GLU A 766 42.68 -34.25 30.56
C GLU A 766 42.09 -35.55 29.95
N THR A 767 41.88 -35.57 28.64
CA THR A 767 41.24 -36.71 27.95
C THR A 767 42.22 -37.81 27.57
N PHE A 768 43.42 -37.45 27.10
CA PHE A 768 44.40 -38.40 26.53
C PHE A 768 45.65 -38.62 27.39
N GLY A 769 45.79 -37.90 28.50
CA GLY A 769 47.00 -37.86 29.31
C GLY A 769 48.10 -37.00 28.67
N GLU A 770 49.24 -36.84 29.35
CA GLU A 770 50.35 -36.03 28.85
C GLU A 770 51.35 -36.88 28.05
N TRP A 771 51.58 -36.52 26.79
CA TRP A 771 52.50 -37.20 25.86
C TRP A 771 53.77 -36.40 25.55
N LYS A 772 53.90 -35.19 26.11
CA LYS A 772 55.09 -34.33 25.96
C LYS A 772 56.17 -34.75 26.97
N THR A 773 56.62 -36.00 26.94
CA THR A 773 57.72 -36.50 27.78
C THR A 773 59.08 -36.26 27.14
N SER A 774 60.16 -36.28 27.93
CA SER A 774 61.55 -36.18 27.47
C SER A 774 62.14 -37.53 27.00
N GLU A 775 61.30 -38.54 26.76
CA GLU A 775 61.73 -39.87 26.33
C GLU A 775 61.96 -39.91 24.82
N ASP A 776 62.98 -40.67 24.38
CA ASP A 776 63.20 -40.93 22.96
C ASP A 776 62.03 -41.74 22.40
N VAL A 777 61.23 -41.13 21.51
CA VAL A 777 60.09 -41.78 20.85
C VAL A 777 60.50 -42.43 19.53
N PHE A 778 59.99 -43.63 19.28
CA PHE A 778 60.14 -44.32 18.00
C PHE A 778 59.07 -43.86 17.01
N SER A 779 59.48 -43.61 15.76
CA SER A 779 58.57 -43.27 14.66
C SER A 779 57.68 -44.47 14.33
N ALA A 780 56.38 -44.34 14.58
CA ALA A 780 55.40 -45.39 14.32
C ALA A 780 55.28 -45.68 12.82
N ASP A 781 55.37 -44.63 11.99
CA ASP A 781 55.21 -44.72 10.55
C ASP A 781 56.42 -45.40 9.88
N ASP A 782 57.64 -45.10 10.32
CA ASP A 782 58.85 -45.74 9.77
C ASP A 782 58.87 -47.25 10.08
N GLU A 783 58.47 -47.63 11.30
CA GLU A 783 58.39 -49.04 11.68
C GLU A 783 57.25 -49.77 10.94
N TYR A 784 56.11 -49.09 10.71
CA TYR A 784 55.03 -49.62 9.88
C TYR A 784 55.49 -49.90 8.43
N VAL A 785 56.17 -48.93 7.80
CA VAL A 785 56.67 -49.08 6.41
C VAL A 785 57.63 -50.27 6.33
N LYS A 786 58.60 -50.33 7.24
CA LYS A 786 59.57 -51.42 7.31
C LYS A 786 58.90 -52.78 7.52
N ASN A 787 57.91 -52.87 8.40
CA ASN A 787 57.18 -54.11 8.65
C ASN A 787 56.29 -54.48 7.44
N TYR A 788 55.63 -53.51 6.81
CA TYR A 788 54.80 -53.72 5.64
C TYR A 788 55.60 -54.30 4.47
N GLU A 789 56.76 -53.71 4.15
CA GLU A 789 57.64 -54.20 3.08
C GLU A 789 58.12 -55.63 3.32
N LYS A 790 58.38 -55.98 4.59
CA LYS A 790 58.78 -57.33 4.99
C LYS A 790 57.61 -58.32 4.94
N MET A 791 56.44 -57.91 5.40
CA MET A 791 55.27 -58.77 5.61
C MET A 791 54.37 -58.93 4.38
N ASN A 792 54.33 -57.94 3.49
CA ASN A 792 53.55 -57.96 2.24
C ASN A 792 54.41 -57.60 1.00
N PRO A 793 55.48 -58.36 0.72
CA PRO A 793 56.40 -58.04 -0.38
C PRO A 793 55.73 -58.12 -1.77
N GLN A 794 54.66 -58.90 -1.90
CA GLN A 794 53.90 -59.02 -3.15
C GLN A 794 52.80 -57.96 -3.33
N LYS A 795 52.61 -57.04 -2.36
CA LYS A 795 51.61 -55.95 -2.41
C LYS A 795 50.18 -56.47 -2.64
N LEU A 796 49.77 -57.52 -1.92
CA LEU A 796 48.43 -58.12 -2.04
C LEU A 796 47.43 -57.47 -1.08
N TYR A 797 46.14 -57.46 -1.45
CA TYR A 797 45.00 -56.97 -0.64
C TYR A 797 45.20 -55.57 -0.11
N GLU A 798 45.75 -54.74 -0.98
CA GLU A 798 46.23 -53.43 -0.65
C GLU A 798 45.04 -52.60 -0.07
N ASP A 799 43.90 -52.54 -0.75
CA ASP A 799 42.70 -51.81 -0.30
C ASP A 799 42.09 -52.38 0.99
N GLU A 800 42.10 -53.69 1.17
CA GLU A 800 41.54 -54.33 2.36
C GLU A 800 42.42 -54.07 3.60
N ILE A 801 43.74 -54.01 3.45
CA ILE A 801 44.66 -53.61 4.52
C ILE A 801 44.43 -52.14 4.92
N SER A 802 44.10 -51.26 3.96
CA SER A 802 43.73 -49.87 4.25
C SER A 802 42.50 -49.75 5.14
N ASN A 803 41.57 -50.71 5.04
CA ASN A 803 40.25 -50.62 5.66
C ASN A 803 40.08 -51.55 6.87
N ASP A 804 41.07 -52.42 7.15
CA ASP A 804 41.07 -53.31 8.32
C ASP A 804 42.05 -52.83 9.40
N VAL A 805 41.49 -52.25 10.46
CA VAL A 805 42.22 -51.79 11.66
C VAL A 805 43.08 -52.89 12.28
N ASN A 806 42.63 -54.16 12.24
CA ASN A 806 43.38 -55.27 12.80
C ASN A 806 44.59 -55.59 11.92
N ALA A 807 44.44 -55.55 10.60
CA ALA A 807 45.55 -55.76 9.67
C ALA A 807 46.63 -54.67 9.83
N GLN A 808 46.22 -53.41 9.93
CA GLN A 808 47.14 -52.29 10.21
C GLN A 808 47.88 -52.48 11.53
N GLN A 809 47.17 -52.89 12.58
CA GLN A 809 47.75 -53.13 13.90
C GLN A 809 48.73 -54.30 13.91
N MET A 810 48.45 -55.37 13.13
CA MET A 810 49.41 -56.47 12.94
C MET A 810 50.71 -55.96 12.29
N ILE A 811 50.62 -55.05 11.32
CA ILE A 811 51.77 -54.48 10.62
C ILE A 811 52.55 -53.51 11.52
N TYR A 812 51.88 -52.59 12.24
CA TYR A 812 52.53 -51.67 13.18
C TYR A 812 53.46 -52.39 14.17
N PHE A 813 53.03 -53.54 14.69
CA PHE A 813 53.77 -54.29 15.71
C PHE A 813 54.46 -55.56 15.17
N GLY A 814 54.58 -55.73 13.85
CA GLY A 814 55.35 -56.82 13.23
C GLY A 814 54.82 -58.24 13.52
N LYS A 815 53.50 -58.41 13.62
CA LYS A 815 52.84 -59.69 13.93
C LYS A 815 52.70 -60.58 12.70
N GLU A 816 53.84 -61.02 12.15
CA GLU A 816 53.93 -61.77 10.87
C GLU A 816 52.96 -62.95 10.77
N LYS A 817 52.85 -63.78 11.82
CA LYS A 817 52.00 -64.96 11.80
C LYS A 817 50.51 -64.61 11.65
N ALA A 818 50.03 -63.65 12.43
CA ALA A 818 48.63 -63.22 12.40
C ALA A 818 48.29 -62.54 11.06
N PHE A 819 49.22 -61.77 10.51
CA PHE A 819 49.05 -61.12 9.21
C PHE A 819 49.03 -62.12 8.05
N ASN A 820 49.86 -63.16 8.08
CA ASN A 820 49.83 -64.23 7.07
C ASN A 820 48.49 -65.00 7.11
N GLU A 821 47.96 -65.27 8.29
CA GLU A 821 46.62 -65.87 8.44
C GLU A 821 45.51 -64.97 7.86
N TRP A 822 45.65 -63.65 8.02
CA TRP A 822 44.74 -62.66 7.43
C TRP A 822 44.84 -62.61 5.89
N LEU A 823 46.06 -62.68 5.33
CA LEU A 823 46.29 -62.76 3.88
C LEU A 823 45.71 -64.03 3.26
N ASP A 824 45.87 -65.18 3.91
CA ASP A 824 45.34 -66.45 3.44
C ASP A 824 43.80 -66.49 3.46
N LEU A 825 43.17 -65.81 4.41
CA LEU A 825 41.71 -65.65 4.46
C LEU A 825 41.21 -64.84 3.25
N HIS A 826 41.88 -63.73 2.93
CA HIS A 826 41.50 -62.88 1.79
C HIS A 826 41.79 -63.53 0.44
N LYS A 827 42.88 -64.30 0.30
CA LYS A 827 43.13 -65.16 -0.88
C LYS A 827 41.99 -66.12 -1.18
N ARG A 828 41.43 -66.75 -0.14
CA ARG A 828 40.30 -67.68 -0.30
C ARG A 828 38.99 -66.98 -0.68
N LEU A 829 38.85 -65.69 -0.35
CA LEU A 829 37.68 -64.90 -0.72
C LEU A 829 37.74 -64.39 -2.18
N GLU A 830 38.96 -64.23 -2.73
CA GLU A 830 39.20 -63.66 -4.05
C GLU A 830 39.07 -64.64 -5.23
N GLU A 831 39.12 -65.96 -4.99
CA GLU A 831 39.00 -67.02 -6.02
C GLU A 831 37.62 -67.12 -6.72
N ARG A 832 36.80 -66.05 -6.72
CA ARG A 832 35.47 -66.00 -7.34
C ARG A 832 35.20 -64.88 -8.36
N ASN A 833 36.17 -64.05 -8.78
CA ASN A 833 35.95 -63.10 -9.89
C ASN A 833 37.21 -62.89 -10.76
N ASN A 834 37.05 -62.98 -12.09
CA ASN A 834 38.12 -62.72 -13.08
C ASN A 834 38.45 -61.21 -13.18
N MET A 835 39.73 -60.85 -13.09
CA MET A 835 40.23 -59.50 -13.41
C MET A 835 40.53 -59.31 -14.92
N PRO A 836 40.23 -58.14 -15.51
CA PRO A 836 40.76 -57.72 -16.82
C PRO A 836 42.08 -56.90 -16.70
N GLU A 837 42.80 -56.77 -17.84
CA GLU A 837 44.06 -56.01 -18.00
C GLU A 837 44.01 -54.56 -17.47
N ASN A 838 45.14 -54.08 -16.93
CA ASN A 838 45.31 -52.75 -16.35
C ASN A 838 45.10 -51.61 -17.40
N PRO A 839 44.01 -50.81 -17.29
CA PRO A 839 43.63 -49.81 -18.29
C PRO A 839 44.47 -48.52 -18.27
N TYR A 840 45.43 -48.38 -17.35
CA TYR A 840 46.21 -47.16 -17.11
C TYR A 840 47.62 -47.18 -17.72
N SER A 841 48.09 -48.36 -18.14
CA SER A 841 49.46 -48.61 -18.63
C SER A 841 49.92 -47.64 -19.75
N ARG A 842 49.01 -47.21 -20.64
CA ARG A 842 49.30 -46.28 -21.74
C ARG A 842 49.49 -44.81 -21.34
N TYR A 843 49.21 -44.45 -20.08
CA TYR A 843 49.26 -43.06 -19.58
C TYR A 843 50.44 -42.79 -18.63
N ILE A 844 51.18 -43.83 -18.26
CA ILE A 844 52.33 -43.72 -17.38
C ILE A 844 53.42 -42.91 -18.09
N GLY A 845 53.80 -41.76 -17.51
CA GLY A 845 54.81 -40.85 -18.09
C GLY A 845 54.31 -39.92 -19.20
N VAL A 846 53.03 -39.97 -19.57
CA VAL A 846 52.42 -39.04 -20.54
C VAL A 846 52.13 -37.71 -19.85
N ILE A 847 52.56 -36.61 -20.48
CA ILE A 847 52.34 -35.24 -19.97
C ILE A 847 51.29 -34.56 -20.86
N PRO A 848 50.15 -34.09 -20.30
CA PRO A 848 49.13 -33.39 -21.08
C PRO A 848 49.63 -32.03 -21.56
N LYS A 849 49.12 -31.58 -22.71
CA LYS A 849 49.35 -30.23 -23.24
C LYS A 849 48.53 -29.20 -22.47
N VAL A 850 49.22 -28.19 -21.93
CA VAL A 850 48.59 -27.10 -21.16
C VAL A 850 48.07 -26.05 -22.13
N ASN A 851 46.76 -25.79 -22.09
CA ASN A 851 46.10 -24.74 -22.86
C ASN A 851 45.61 -23.62 -21.93
N GLU A 852 45.53 -22.39 -22.47
CA GLU A 852 44.86 -21.28 -21.78
C GLU A 852 43.34 -21.47 -21.77
N VAL A 853 42.68 -20.90 -20.76
CA VAL A 853 41.22 -20.94 -20.62
C VAL A 853 40.59 -20.07 -21.71
N SER A 854 39.77 -20.68 -22.58
CA SER A 854 39.00 -19.98 -23.61
C SER A 854 37.56 -19.75 -23.13
N TYR A 855 37.09 -18.51 -23.19
CA TYR A 855 35.74 -18.12 -22.76
C TYR A 855 34.81 -17.95 -23.97
N HIS A 856 33.57 -18.42 -23.85
CA HIS A 856 32.58 -18.26 -24.94
C HIS A 856 31.87 -16.89 -24.86
N GLN A 857 31.85 -16.13 -25.96
CA GLN A 857 31.05 -14.90 -26.05
C GLN A 857 29.55 -15.25 -26.10
N GLY A 858 28.81 -14.80 -25.10
CA GLY A 858 27.37 -15.06 -24.99
C GLY A 858 26.59 -14.45 -26.15
N ALA A 859 25.85 -15.28 -26.88
CA ALA A 859 24.88 -14.81 -27.87
C ALA A 859 23.65 -14.20 -27.15
N SER A 860 23.33 -12.96 -27.52
CA SER A 860 22.12 -12.25 -27.11
C SER A 860 20.88 -12.79 -27.82
N THR A 861 19.91 -13.23 -27.00
CA THR A 861 18.45 -13.28 -27.18
C THR A 861 17.80 -13.92 -28.43
N THR A 862 16.76 -14.72 -28.12
CA THR A 862 15.54 -14.97 -28.91
C THR A 862 15.64 -15.78 -30.22
N GLY A 863 15.24 -17.05 -30.14
CA GLY A 863 14.87 -17.89 -31.28
C GLY A 863 14.27 -19.20 -30.78
N GLY A 864 12.95 -19.34 -30.87
CA GLY A 864 12.26 -20.61 -30.65
C GLY A 864 12.46 -21.59 -31.81
N ALA A 865 11.88 -22.78 -31.62
CA ALA A 865 11.88 -23.98 -32.49
C ALA A 865 13.08 -24.92 -32.24
N ASN A 866 12.93 -26.22 -31.96
CA ASN A 866 11.90 -27.16 -32.39
C ASN A 866 11.70 -28.29 -31.35
N THR A 867 10.49 -28.40 -30.83
CA THR A 867 9.92 -29.69 -30.44
C THR A 867 9.69 -30.52 -31.71
N GLY A 868 10.47 -31.58 -31.90
CA GLY A 868 10.37 -32.44 -33.09
C GLY A 868 10.97 -33.82 -32.88
N ASN A 869 10.18 -34.72 -32.32
CA ASN A 869 10.14 -36.17 -32.50
C ASN A 869 11.46 -36.96 -32.67
N ARG A 870 11.76 -37.76 -31.64
CA ARG A 870 12.08 -39.19 -31.84
C ARG A 870 11.24 -40.04 -30.88
N ASN A 871 10.07 -40.43 -31.37
CA ASN A 871 9.44 -41.68 -30.95
C ASN A 871 10.37 -42.83 -31.31
N ASN A 872 10.76 -43.63 -30.32
CA ASN A 872 10.65 -45.08 -30.43
C ASN A 872 10.67 -45.70 -29.03
N LYS A 873 9.54 -46.30 -28.67
CA LYS A 873 9.45 -47.27 -27.59
C LYS A 873 10.42 -48.43 -27.89
N SER A 874 11.37 -48.67 -26.99
CA SER A 874 11.79 -50.03 -26.69
C SER A 874 11.65 -50.24 -25.19
N THR A 875 10.68 -51.05 -24.81
CA THR A 875 10.63 -51.71 -23.51
C THR A 875 11.89 -52.58 -23.38
N GLY A 876 12.95 -52.01 -22.80
CA GLY A 876 14.17 -52.70 -22.43
C GLY A 876 14.18 -52.93 -20.93
N THR A 877 14.19 -54.19 -20.53
CA THR A 877 14.29 -54.66 -19.16
C THR A 877 15.50 -54.04 -18.47
N TYR A 878 15.28 -53.43 -17.31
CA TYR A 878 16.29 -52.77 -16.47
C TYR A 878 17.23 -53.85 -15.88
N THR A 879 18.49 -53.90 -16.32
CA THR A 879 19.51 -54.79 -15.76
C THR A 879 20.64 -53.98 -15.11
N GLN A 880 20.90 -54.25 -13.82
CA GLN A 880 21.94 -53.63 -12.97
C GLN A 880 23.32 -53.48 -13.62
N SER A 881 23.66 -54.32 -14.61
CA SER A 881 24.98 -54.34 -15.24
C SER A 881 25.33 -53.10 -16.07
N HIS A 882 24.36 -52.30 -16.53
CA HIS A 882 24.63 -51.18 -17.43
C HIS A 882 25.07 -49.89 -16.71
N ASP A 883 24.53 -49.63 -15.52
CA ASP A 883 24.93 -48.50 -14.67
C ASP A 883 26.25 -48.77 -13.95
N GLU A 884 26.51 -50.01 -13.54
CA GLU A 884 27.81 -50.41 -12.99
C GLU A 884 28.93 -50.24 -14.03
N LYS A 885 28.69 -50.62 -15.29
CA LYS A 885 29.65 -50.43 -16.38
C LYS A 885 29.88 -48.95 -16.69
N ARG A 886 28.83 -48.11 -16.62
CA ARG A 886 28.91 -46.66 -16.80
C ARG A 886 29.67 -45.97 -15.66
N ASN A 887 29.44 -46.38 -14.41
CA ASN A 887 30.13 -45.85 -13.24
C ASN A 887 31.59 -46.29 -13.20
N ARG A 888 31.89 -47.55 -13.55
CA ARG A 888 33.27 -48.05 -13.70
C ARG A 888 34.03 -47.28 -14.78
N ASN A 889 33.42 -47.02 -15.93
CA ASN A 889 34.06 -46.22 -16.98
C ASN A 889 34.31 -44.76 -16.58
N LYS A 890 33.38 -44.14 -15.81
CA LYS A 890 33.58 -42.78 -15.27
C LYS A 890 34.72 -42.73 -14.26
N LYS A 891 34.81 -43.71 -13.37
CA LYS A 891 35.92 -43.85 -12.40
C LYS A 891 37.26 -44.02 -13.12
N ILE A 892 37.33 -44.92 -14.10
CA ILE A 892 38.53 -45.12 -14.93
C ILE A 892 38.95 -43.81 -15.64
N LEU A 893 37.99 -43.04 -16.16
CA LEU A 893 38.26 -41.76 -16.82
C LEU A 893 38.79 -40.70 -15.83
N GLY A 894 38.22 -40.62 -14.63
CA GLY A 894 38.69 -39.74 -13.54
C GLY A 894 40.13 -40.04 -13.15
N ASN A 895 40.44 -41.30 -12.84
CA ASN A 895 41.79 -41.73 -12.47
C ASN A 895 42.83 -41.44 -13.57
N LYS A 896 42.46 -41.58 -14.86
CA LYS A 896 43.34 -41.19 -15.97
C LYS A 896 43.66 -39.70 -15.94
N GLY A 897 42.67 -38.85 -15.65
CA GLY A 897 42.86 -37.41 -15.52
C GLY A 897 43.80 -37.06 -14.36
N GLU A 898 43.59 -37.66 -13.20
CA GLU A 898 44.45 -37.48 -12.02
C GLU A 898 45.90 -37.90 -12.29
N LEU A 899 46.12 -39.04 -12.97
CA LEU A 899 47.46 -39.49 -13.38
C LEU A 899 48.16 -38.50 -14.34
N LEU A 900 47.43 -37.94 -15.30
CA LEU A 900 47.96 -36.95 -16.25
C LEU A 900 48.38 -35.65 -15.54
N VAL A 901 47.58 -35.17 -14.60
CA VAL A 901 47.93 -33.98 -13.80
C VAL A 901 49.11 -34.25 -12.87
N TYR A 902 49.17 -35.43 -12.25
CA TYR A 902 50.32 -35.83 -11.44
C TYR A 902 51.62 -35.83 -12.26
N ASN A 903 51.63 -36.43 -13.46
CA ASN A 903 52.80 -36.41 -14.35
C ASN A 903 53.22 -34.97 -14.73
N LEU A 904 52.24 -34.10 -15.00
CA LEU A 904 52.49 -32.68 -15.30
C LEU A 904 53.15 -31.98 -14.12
N LEU A 905 52.65 -32.17 -12.91
CA LEU A 905 53.19 -31.55 -11.70
C LEU A 905 54.59 -32.08 -11.36
N CYS A 906 54.81 -33.40 -11.47
CA CYS A 906 56.15 -33.97 -11.28
C CYS A 906 57.17 -33.39 -12.27
N LYS A 907 56.77 -33.10 -13.51
CA LYS A 907 57.62 -32.41 -14.48
C LYS A 907 57.88 -30.94 -14.10
N ARG A 908 56.87 -30.25 -13.56
CA ARG A 908 56.94 -28.81 -13.20
C ARG A 908 57.80 -28.55 -11.97
N VAL A 909 57.62 -29.32 -10.89
CA VAL A 909 58.21 -29.01 -9.57
C VAL A 909 59.15 -30.10 -9.02
N GLY A 910 59.30 -31.23 -9.72
CA GLY A 910 60.05 -32.40 -9.24
C GLY A 910 59.13 -33.39 -8.51
N LYS A 911 59.38 -34.68 -8.69
CA LYS A 911 58.52 -35.76 -8.16
C LYS A 911 58.48 -35.75 -6.63
N GLU A 912 59.59 -35.41 -5.99
CA GLU A 912 59.76 -35.32 -4.55
C GLU A 912 58.94 -34.20 -3.88
N LYS A 913 58.39 -33.27 -4.66
CA LYS A 913 57.57 -32.15 -4.18
C LYS A 913 56.08 -32.34 -4.43
N VAL A 914 55.66 -33.45 -5.02
CA VAL A 914 54.25 -33.74 -5.37
C VAL A 914 53.72 -34.88 -4.52
N PHE A 915 52.59 -34.65 -3.85
CA PHE A 915 51.96 -35.57 -2.90
C PHE A 915 50.55 -35.94 -3.39
N PRO A 916 50.40 -37.12 -4.00
CA PRO A 916 49.08 -37.67 -4.36
C PRO A 916 48.27 -38.00 -3.10
N ARG A 917 47.00 -37.58 -3.02
CA ARG A 917 46.13 -37.75 -1.83
C ARG A 917 44.86 -38.55 -2.08
N SER A 918 44.35 -38.58 -3.32
CA SER A 918 43.14 -39.30 -3.73
C SER A 918 43.30 -40.84 -3.75
N GLU A 919 42.20 -41.55 -3.55
CA GLU A 919 42.10 -43.02 -3.68
C GLU A 919 42.50 -43.52 -5.08
N ALA A 920 42.36 -42.69 -6.13
CA ALA A 920 42.76 -43.08 -7.48
C ALA A 920 44.25 -43.45 -7.56
N PHE A 921 45.09 -42.83 -6.73
CA PHE A 921 46.54 -43.10 -6.70
C PHE A 921 46.89 -44.42 -6.00
N ILE A 922 45.98 -44.98 -5.21
CA ILE A 922 46.09 -46.35 -4.68
C ILE A 922 45.89 -47.33 -5.84
N GLU A 923 44.80 -47.18 -6.60
CA GLU A 923 44.49 -48.04 -7.77
C GLU A 923 45.56 -47.96 -8.87
N LEU A 924 46.29 -46.85 -8.95
CA LEU A 924 47.41 -46.63 -9.88
C LEU A 924 48.76 -47.14 -9.35
N GLY A 925 48.83 -47.60 -8.09
CA GLY A 925 50.05 -48.11 -7.44
C GLY A 925 51.08 -47.03 -7.09
N ILE A 926 50.67 -45.76 -7.03
CA ILE A 926 51.53 -44.59 -6.75
C ILE A 926 51.64 -44.32 -5.24
N ILE A 927 50.55 -44.44 -4.50
CA ILE A 927 50.53 -44.40 -3.02
C ILE A 927 50.14 -45.76 -2.47
N LYS A 928 50.57 -46.05 -1.23
CA LYS A 928 50.14 -47.29 -0.57
C LYS A 928 48.74 -47.12 0.01
N PRO A 929 47.92 -48.17 -0.02
CA PRO A 929 46.64 -48.15 0.68
C PRO A 929 46.81 -47.85 2.16
N GLY A 930 45.85 -47.12 2.72
CA GLY A 930 45.92 -46.56 4.08
C GLY A 930 46.60 -45.20 4.12
N GLN A 931 47.18 -44.73 3.00
CA GLN A 931 47.84 -43.43 2.89
C GLN A 931 47.03 -42.39 2.10
N ALA A 932 45.91 -42.77 1.47
CA ALA A 932 44.98 -41.81 0.89
C ALA A 932 44.31 -41.01 2.01
N VAL A 933 44.17 -39.71 1.79
CA VAL A 933 43.52 -38.80 2.73
C VAL A 933 42.28 -38.27 2.05
N SER A 934 41.10 -38.65 2.54
CA SER A 934 39.83 -38.07 2.09
C SER A 934 39.84 -36.57 2.41
N GLY A 935 40.08 -35.74 1.39
CA GLY A 935 40.09 -34.28 1.47
C GLY A 935 39.48 -33.67 0.22
N GLY A 936 39.08 -32.39 0.27
CA GLY A 936 38.47 -31.69 -0.85
C GLY A 936 39.42 -31.32 -1.99
N TYR A 937 40.46 -32.13 -2.24
CA TYR A 937 41.47 -31.99 -3.29
C TYR A 937 42.16 -33.34 -3.57
N ASP A 938 42.69 -33.54 -4.77
CA ASP A 938 43.27 -34.82 -5.22
C ASP A 938 44.80 -34.94 -5.04
N ILE A 939 45.52 -33.82 -5.22
CA ILE A 939 46.99 -33.74 -5.19
C ILE A 939 47.42 -32.48 -4.43
N SER A 940 48.45 -32.54 -3.57
CA SER A 940 49.16 -31.33 -3.11
C SER A 940 50.59 -31.27 -3.61
N TYR A 941 51.17 -30.07 -3.73
CA TYR A 941 52.59 -29.92 -4.06
C TYR A 941 53.20 -28.67 -3.44
N TYR A 942 54.52 -28.69 -3.18
CA TYR A 942 55.26 -27.49 -2.77
C TYR A 942 55.75 -26.71 -3.98
N GLY A 943 55.35 -25.45 -4.09
CA GLY A 943 55.87 -24.52 -5.09
C GLY A 943 57.32 -24.12 -4.84
N GLU A 944 57.92 -23.40 -5.79
CA GLU A 944 59.28 -22.84 -5.62
C GLU A 944 59.35 -21.81 -4.48
N ASP A 945 58.20 -21.25 -4.10
CA ASP A 945 57.98 -20.36 -2.97
C ASP A 945 57.93 -21.08 -1.61
N GLY A 946 58.01 -22.41 -1.58
CA GLY A 946 57.89 -23.22 -0.37
C GLY A 946 56.46 -23.30 0.18
N ILE A 947 55.46 -22.79 -0.56
CA ILE A 947 54.05 -22.85 -0.18
C ILE A 947 53.44 -24.15 -0.73
N GLU A 948 52.64 -24.82 0.11
CA GLU A 948 51.85 -25.98 -0.33
C GLU A 948 50.60 -25.50 -1.09
N TYR A 949 50.42 -26.00 -2.29
CA TYR A 949 49.23 -25.79 -3.12
C TYR A 949 48.37 -27.05 -3.16
N PHE A 950 47.05 -26.88 -3.14
CA PHE A 950 46.06 -27.96 -3.19
C PHE A 950 45.41 -27.99 -4.58
N VAL A 951 45.45 -29.13 -5.25
CA VAL A 951 45.00 -29.30 -6.64
C VAL A 951 43.85 -30.29 -6.71
N GLU A 952 42.73 -29.83 -7.25
CA GLU A 952 41.58 -30.66 -7.62
C GLU A 952 41.56 -30.89 -9.13
N VAL A 953 41.29 -32.13 -9.54
CA VAL A 953 41.32 -32.57 -10.93
C VAL A 953 39.93 -32.94 -11.40
N LYS A 954 39.41 -32.23 -12.41
CA LYS A 954 38.13 -32.57 -13.05
C LYS A 954 38.36 -33.06 -14.47
N THR A 955 37.65 -34.12 -14.86
CA THR A 955 37.65 -34.61 -16.25
C THR A 955 36.35 -34.21 -16.94
N GLY A 956 36.43 -33.70 -18.17
CA GLY A 956 35.26 -33.17 -18.86
C GLY A 956 35.48 -32.84 -20.33
N ASP A 957 34.59 -32.02 -20.87
CA ASP A 957 34.59 -31.56 -22.26
C ASP A 957 35.42 -30.28 -22.50
N GLY A 958 36.03 -29.74 -21.44
CA GLY A 958 36.83 -28.52 -21.47
C GLY A 958 36.01 -27.23 -21.52
N LYS A 959 34.68 -27.30 -21.37
CA LYS A 959 33.76 -26.14 -21.37
C LYS A 959 32.95 -26.01 -20.09
N SER A 960 32.78 -27.12 -19.39
CA SER A 960 32.06 -27.17 -18.13
C SER A 960 32.70 -28.18 -17.18
N PHE A 961 32.45 -27.98 -15.88
CA PHE A 961 32.80 -28.95 -14.85
C PHE A 961 31.80 -28.94 -13.72
N ILE A 962 31.78 -30.05 -12.99
CA ILE A 962 30.96 -30.23 -11.80
C ILE A 962 31.88 -30.30 -10.60
N ILE A 963 31.53 -29.55 -9.55
CA ILE A 963 32.20 -29.53 -8.25
C ILE A 963 31.15 -29.80 -7.15
N SER A 964 31.53 -30.57 -6.13
CA SER A 964 30.64 -30.81 -4.99
C SER A 964 30.60 -29.58 -4.06
N PRO A 965 29.53 -29.39 -3.27
CA PRO A 965 29.48 -28.30 -2.29
C PRO A 965 30.65 -28.34 -1.29
N GLY A 966 31.12 -29.54 -0.91
CA GLY A 966 32.25 -29.72 -0.02
C GLY A 966 33.59 -29.31 -0.65
N GLU A 967 33.83 -29.70 -1.90
CA GLU A 967 35.01 -29.28 -2.69
C GLU A 967 35.02 -27.76 -2.91
N LEU A 968 33.87 -27.16 -3.25
CA LEU A 968 33.77 -25.71 -3.42
C LEU A 968 34.00 -24.95 -2.11
N GLN A 969 33.51 -25.49 -0.99
CA GLN A 969 33.78 -24.90 0.32
C GLN A 969 35.26 -24.98 0.68
N TYR A 970 35.90 -26.14 0.45
CA TYR A 970 37.33 -26.30 0.67
C TYR A 970 38.16 -25.35 -0.20
N ALA A 971 37.75 -25.14 -1.46
CA ALA A 971 38.36 -24.17 -2.36
C ALA A 971 38.27 -22.73 -1.83
N LYS A 972 37.12 -22.34 -1.25
CA LYS A 972 36.93 -21.01 -0.63
C LYS A 972 37.78 -20.85 0.64
N ASP A 973 37.83 -21.88 1.47
CA ASP A 973 38.61 -21.87 2.71
C ASP A 973 40.13 -21.77 2.43
N ASN A 974 40.56 -22.24 1.24
CA ASN A 974 41.95 -22.23 0.79
C ASN A 974 42.17 -21.38 -0.48
N ALA A 975 41.42 -20.28 -0.64
CA ALA A 975 41.31 -19.52 -1.89
C ALA A 975 42.63 -19.08 -2.55
N GLU A 976 43.68 -18.86 -1.77
CA GLU A 976 45.00 -18.40 -2.25
C GLU A 976 45.99 -19.55 -2.51
N LYS A 977 45.61 -20.79 -2.21
CA LYS A 977 46.46 -21.98 -2.37
C LYS A 977 45.77 -23.10 -3.14
N TYR A 978 44.47 -22.95 -3.43
CA TYR A 978 43.68 -23.94 -4.15
C TYR A 978 43.72 -23.70 -5.66
N LYS A 979 43.90 -24.78 -6.41
CA LYS A 979 43.96 -24.80 -7.87
C LYS A 979 43.01 -25.88 -8.42
N LEU A 980 42.30 -25.56 -9.50
CA LEU A 980 41.46 -26.53 -10.19
C LEU A 980 41.97 -26.72 -11.62
N ILE A 981 42.26 -27.96 -11.98
CA ILE A 981 42.77 -28.33 -13.30
C ILE A 981 41.73 -29.21 -14.01
N ILE A 982 41.32 -28.79 -15.19
CA ILE A 982 40.38 -29.55 -16.04
C ILE A 982 41.18 -30.30 -17.10
N VAL A 983 40.98 -31.61 -17.18
CA VAL A 983 41.55 -32.48 -18.22
C VAL A 983 40.44 -32.87 -19.21
N TYR A 984 40.72 -32.72 -20.51
CA TYR A 984 39.80 -33.03 -21.60
C TYR A 984 40.58 -33.67 -22.76
N ASP A 985 39.85 -34.28 -23.70
CA ASP A 985 40.44 -35.12 -24.76
C ASP A 985 41.34 -36.25 -24.19
N VAL A 986 40.97 -36.83 -23.02
CA VAL A 986 41.81 -37.76 -22.23
C VAL A 986 42.30 -38.98 -23.02
N ASP A 987 41.50 -39.48 -23.97
CA ASP A 987 41.85 -40.66 -24.78
C ASP A 987 42.48 -40.30 -26.16
N ALA A 988 42.78 -39.03 -26.43
CA ALA A 988 43.47 -38.59 -27.66
C ALA A 988 44.98 -38.89 -27.63
N GLU A 989 45.64 -38.87 -28.79
CA GLU A 989 47.10 -39.03 -28.90
C GLU A 989 47.88 -37.98 -28.09
N GLU A 990 47.33 -36.76 -27.96
CA GLU A 990 47.87 -35.69 -27.13
C GLU A 990 46.76 -35.17 -26.19
N PRO A 991 46.66 -35.70 -24.95
CA PRO A 991 45.69 -35.23 -23.95
C PRO A 991 45.93 -33.77 -23.57
N LYS A 992 44.87 -33.04 -23.21
CA LYS A 992 44.95 -31.61 -22.90
C LYS A 992 44.47 -31.30 -21.49
N CYS A 993 45.02 -30.25 -20.89
CA CYS A 993 44.54 -29.71 -19.64
C CYS A 993 44.54 -28.18 -19.61
N MET A 994 43.72 -27.59 -18.76
CA MET A 994 43.74 -26.15 -18.45
C MET A 994 43.67 -25.94 -16.94
N GLU A 995 44.41 -24.96 -16.44
CA GLU A 995 44.40 -24.53 -15.04
C GLU A 995 43.48 -23.30 -14.95
N LEU A 996 42.42 -23.40 -14.12
CA LEU A 996 41.47 -22.30 -13.95
C LEU A 996 42.08 -21.17 -13.11
N PRO A 997 41.58 -19.92 -13.26
CA PRO A 997 41.99 -18.82 -12.40
C PRO A 997 41.68 -19.12 -10.92
N MET A 998 42.54 -18.61 -10.05
CA MET A 998 42.27 -18.63 -8.60
C MET A 998 40.96 -17.89 -8.33
N ARG A 999 40.18 -18.40 -7.38
CA ARG A 999 38.84 -17.87 -7.08
C ARG A 999 37.91 -17.82 -8.30
N PHE A 1000 37.95 -18.83 -9.17
CA PHE A 1000 37.08 -18.92 -10.35
C PHE A 1000 35.58 -18.71 -10.05
N TRP A 1001 35.12 -18.96 -8.81
CA TRP A 1001 33.72 -18.71 -8.38
C TRP A 1001 33.38 -17.23 -8.18
N GLU A 1002 34.38 -16.35 -8.09
CA GLU A 1002 34.26 -14.89 -8.04
C GLU A 1002 34.44 -14.24 -9.43
N ASP A 1003 34.93 -14.99 -10.42
CA ASP A 1003 35.14 -14.49 -11.78
C ASP A 1003 33.81 -14.50 -12.56
N SER A 1004 33.38 -13.32 -13.01
CA SER A 1004 32.13 -13.12 -13.74
C SER A 1004 32.06 -13.84 -15.09
N LYS A 1005 33.17 -14.37 -15.59
CA LYS A 1005 33.23 -15.21 -16.79
C LYS A 1005 32.74 -16.64 -16.54
N PHE A 1006 32.60 -17.06 -15.28
CA PHE A 1006 32.10 -18.38 -14.92
C PHE A 1006 30.64 -18.31 -14.49
N ARG A 1007 29.78 -19.08 -15.16
CA ARG A 1007 28.35 -19.19 -14.84
C ARG A 1007 28.10 -20.39 -13.94
N LYS A 1008 27.67 -20.13 -12.72
CA LYS A 1008 27.27 -21.15 -11.74
C LYS A 1008 25.82 -21.58 -11.93
N ARG A 1009 25.56 -22.88 -11.99
CA ARG A 1009 24.22 -23.49 -11.89
C ARG A 1009 24.21 -24.51 -10.76
N GLU A 1010 23.22 -24.39 -9.88
CA GLU A 1010 23.01 -25.36 -8.81
C GLU A 1010 21.99 -26.41 -9.26
N ILE A 1011 22.41 -27.67 -9.25
CA ILE A 1011 21.58 -28.85 -9.51
C ILE A 1011 21.55 -29.62 -8.20
N VAL A 1012 20.45 -30.29 -7.86
CA VAL A 1012 20.31 -31.01 -6.58
C VAL A 1012 21.53 -31.93 -6.35
N GLU A 1013 22.28 -31.67 -5.27
CA GLU A 1013 23.54 -32.31 -4.84
C GLU A 1013 24.84 -31.99 -5.63
N ARG A 1014 24.82 -31.12 -6.66
CA ARG A 1014 26.00 -30.81 -7.50
C ARG A 1014 26.02 -29.37 -8.01
N ILE A 1015 27.20 -28.76 -8.11
CA ILE A 1015 27.37 -27.41 -8.64
C ILE A 1015 28.07 -27.51 -10.00
N GLU A 1016 27.42 -27.01 -11.05
CA GLU A 1016 27.96 -26.96 -12.40
C GLU A 1016 28.48 -25.54 -12.71
N PHE A 1017 29.69 -25.47 -13.25
CA PHE A 1017 30.29 -24.24 -13.76
C PHE A 1017 30.49 -24.35 -15.27
N GLU A 1018 29.97 -23.37 -16.02
CA GLU A 1018 30.19 -23.17 -17.46
C GLU A 1018 31.05 -21.89 -17.65
N PHE A 1019 32.01 -21.88 -18.59
CA PHE A 1019 32.88 -20.71 -18.83
C PHE A 1019 33.22 -20.49 -20.31
#